data_AF-A0A1G4HA76-F1
#
_entry.id   AF-A0A1G4HA76-F1
#
_cell.length_a   1.000
_cell.length_b   1.000
_cell.length_c   1.000
_cell.angle_alpha   90.00
_cell.angle_beta   90.00
_cell.angle_gamma   90.00
#
_symmetry.space_group_name_H-M   'P 1'
#
loop_
_entity.id
_entity.type
_entity.pdbx_description
1 polymer ?
#
loop_
_entity_poly.entity_id
_entity_poly.type
_entity_poly.pdbx_seq_one_letter_code
_entity_poly.pdbx_strand_id
1 'polypeptide(L)'
;MNDVEKNVNHIKEFIQTFYFAKNVEIVLDESSLKSVNKTPKENNASVINLYSCYSVWLCMNEIYPSWFDISIHPAQFESELDAYECLLKYLNEYHENKFERIIKRVIENLLGLTVNEFIDIYSLVILAALVSDDKQKHINNILSLSHETQKYIHSIVEVLDKEENANKENKLTSQDSAAKEAANLSESMKNEIKQLKEKVKYLEMENENLTNSLTEKNKTIEENTEKMENLQKQINAACEKSKNQYMTQIEEQERKINELQNSLEKQTKDRSLLENDLKGKIKELEDEQNILKQENSNIENLQNKINKYKEKLDSLMVVQNINKELEDKLRDNTQKMVDMENEVQKLKLESSSLIIYKDKCADLDANLVNAKTENEKLKQDLDEKNKTLQQLKNDLEAKNQSYEQLKKEQNFDKINIGLSNVDQTEELIRLKKENENLKKKVSEDTNQDMNKVKELENEIDDLKRINKKLENKMSEMMDKQDAKDDPTLQEKYEKMLKEMEEMQKEVEAKQQEIDSKQKEVEAKQKEIDSKEKEVEAKQQEVESKQKEVEEKKQEIKELTETNQRMKIEMSNMQGNTDLAINEKIIKLEAELLMEKKNCGLVEETTKNKLSKEFNAALQIFKEQLQIREKETEYYKDALKTQIDISKDEQKLLSEIIHGLGLKYKQLQTYNLSLRNEITGIKLRAQTCAELEKK
;
A
#
# COMPACT_ATOMS: atom_id res chain seq x y z
N MET A 1 -27.30 -16.21 -67.95
CA MET A 1 -26.17 -15.39 -67.48
C MET A 1 -25.71 -14.56 -68.65
N ASN A 2 -25.49 -13.27 -68.44
CA ASN A 2 -24.95 -12.40 -69.50
C ASN A 2 -23.45 -12.66 -69.63
N ASP A 3 -22.84 -12.44 -70.81
CA ASP A 3 -21.40 -12.71 -70.98
C ASP A 3 -20.54 -11.89 -70.00
N VAL A 4 -20.98 -10.67 -69.68
CA VAL A 4 -20.42 -9.80 -68.62
C VAL A 4 -20.38 -10.51 -67.25
N GLU A 5 -21.44 -11.22 -66.87
CA GLU A 5 -21.55 -11.96 -65.61
C GLU A 5 -20.59 -13.16 -65.59
N LYS A 6 -20.42 -13.86 -66.72
CA LYS A 6 -19.43 -14.95 -66.86
C LYS A 6 -18.01 -14.40 -66.72
N ASN A 7 -17.72 -13.28 -67.38
CA ASN A 7 -16.42 -12.61 -67.38
C ASN A 7 -15.99 -12.18 -65.97
N VAL A 8 -16.87 -11.53 -65.20
CA VAL A 8 -16.55 -11.14 -63.80
C VAL A 8 -16.31 -12.36 -62.91
N ASN A 9 -17.02 -13.48 -63.12
CA ASN A 9 -16.76 -14.70 -62.37
C ASN A 9 -15.38 -15.32 -62.69
N HIS A 10 -14.90 -15.25 -63.93
CA HIS A 10 -13.53 -15.64 -64.26
C HIS A 10 -12.48 -14.71 -63.59
N ILE A 11 -12.73 -13.39 -63.55
CA ILE A 11 -11.88 -12.42 -62.83
C ILE A 11 -11.84 -12.74 -61.33
N LYS A 12 -13.00 -13.09 -60.76
CA LYS A 12 -13.11 -13.52 -59.35
C LYS A 12 -12.33 -14.81 -59.08
N GLU A 13 -12.42 -15.83 -59.94
CA GLU A 13 -11.61 -17.06 -59.85
C GLU A 13 -10.11 -16.72 -59.83
N PHE A 14 -9.64 -15.80 -60.70
CA PHE A 14 -8.24 -15.37 -60.72
C PHE A 14 -7.80 -14.68 -59.42
N ILE A 15 -8.60 -13.74 -58.91
CA ILE A 15 -8.25 -12.97 -57.70
C ILE A 15 -8.32 -13.84 -56.44
N GLN A 16 -9.14 -14.90 -56.43
CA GLN A 16 -9.13 -15.91 -55.37
C GLN A 16 -7.81 -16.70 -55.25
N THR A 17 -6.88 -16.58 -56.21
CA THR A 17 -5.53 -17.18 -56.10
C THR A 17 -4.54 -16.34 -55.28
N PHE A 18 -4.87 -15.08 -55.00
CA PHE A 18 -4.03 -14.15 -54.25
C PHE A 18 -3.95 -14.54 -52.77
N TYR A 19 -2.85 -14.18 -52.09
CA TYR A 19 -2.64 -14.49 -50.68
C TYR A 19 -3.63 -13.74 -49.78
N PHE A 20 -3.97 -12.50 -50.08
CA PHE A 20 -4.98 -11.76 -49.30
C PHE A 20 -6.37 -12.43 -49.35
N ALA A 21 -6.73 -13.02 -50.51
CA ALA A 21 -8.05 -13.61 -50.73
C ALA A 21 -8.31 -14.92 -49.94
N LYS A 22 -7.28 -15.54 -49.36
CA LYS A 22 -7.39 -16.84 -48.66
C LYS A 22 -8.23 -16.80 -47.38
N ASN A 23 -8.38 -15.62 -46.77
CA ASN A 23 -9.06 -15.41 -45.49
C ASN A 23 -10.28 -14.47 -45.59
N VAL A 24 -10.71 -14.11 -46.81
CA VAL A 24 -11.66 -13.00 -47.04
C VAL A 24 -12.71 -13.38 -48.09
N GLU A 25 -13.97 -13.08 -47.82
CA GLU A 25 -15.05 -13.34 -48.78
C GLU A 25 -15.09 -12.25 -49.85
N ILE A 26 -14.85 -12.64 -51.11
CA ILE A 26 -14.98 -11.74 -52.27
C ILE A 26 -16.44 -11.75 -52.73
N VAL A 27 -17.09 -10.59 -52.70
CA VAL A 27 -18.49 -10.36 -53.08
C VAL A 27 -18.56 -9.55 -54.39
N LEU A 28 -19.65 -9.74 -55.13
CA LEU A 28 -19.99 -8.97 -56.32
C LEU A 28 -21.27 -8.17 -56.03
N ASP A 29 -21.15 -6.96 -55.50
CA ASP A 29 -22.31 -6.11 -55.18
C ASP A 29 -22.34 -4.85 -56.05
N GLU A 30 -23.24 -4.84 -57.05
CA GLU A 30 -23.51 -3.69 -57.90
C GLU A 30 -24.24 -2.53 -57.18
N SER A 31 -24.73 -2.72 -55.95
CA SER A 31 -25.34 -1.61 -55.19
C SER A 31 -24.29 -0.57 -54.79
N SER A 32 -23.06 -1.01 -54.52
CA SER A 32 -21.92 -0.16 -54.20
C SER A 32 -21.58 0.84 -55.31
N LEU A 33 -21.71 0.45 -56.59
CA LEU A 33 -21.53 1.30 -57.78
C LEU A 33 -22.43 2.55 -57.79
N LYS A 34 -23.50 2.57 -56.96
CA LYS A 34 -24.47 3.67 -56.85
C LYS A 34 -24.30 4.50 -55.58
N SER A 35 -23.30 4.20 -54.73
CA SER A 35 -23.10 4.83 -53.42
C SER A 35 -21.76 5.55 -53.25
N VAL A 36 -21.29 6.18 -54.32
CA VAL A 36 -19.99 6.90 -54.50
C VAL A 36 -19.62 7.89 -53.37
N ASN A 37 -20.59 8.35 -52.56
CA ASN A 37 -20.43 9.39 -51.54
C ASN A 37 -20.38 8.86 -50.10
N LYS A 38 -19.69 7.74 -49.83
CA LYS A 38 -19.43 7.25 -48.46
C LYS A 38 -17.98 7.46 -48.07
N THR A 39 -17.74 8.06 -46.90
CA THR A 39 -16.40 8.17 -46.32
C THR A 39 -15.86 6.79 -45.92
N PRO A 40 -14.55 6.53 -46.08
CA PRO A 40 -13.94 5.22 -45.89
C PRO A 40 -13.80 4.87 -44.39
N LYS A 41 -14.91 4.49 -43.75
CA LYS A 41 -14.92 3.92 -42.39
C LYS A 41 -14.91 2.40 -42.44
N GLU A 42 -13.75 1.85 -42.13
CA GLU A 42 -13.52 0.44 -41.75
C GLU A 42 -14.05 -0.57 -42.78
N ASN A 43 -13.25 -0.80 -43.83
CA ASN A 43 -13.39 -1.98 -44.68
C ASN A 43 -13.22 -3.24 -43.81
N ASN A 44 -14.33 -3.91 -43.48
CA ASN A 44 -14.34 -5.12 -42.67
C ASN A 44 -13.39 -6.16 -43.25
N ALA A 45 -12.36 -6.55 -42.51
CA ALA A 45 -11.29 -7.44 -42.97
C ALA A 45 -11.73 -8.87 -43.35
N SER A 46 -13.03 -9.18 -43.25
CA SER A 46 -13.65 -10.45 -43.62
C SER A 46 -14.40 -10.44 -44.96
N VAL A 47 -14.73 -9.26 -45.54
CA VAL A 47 -15.52 -9.16 -46.78
C VAL A 47 -15.01 -8.02 -47.67
N ILE A 48 -14.74 -8.32 -48.95
CA ILE A 48 -14.31 -7.36 -49.97
C ILE A 48 -15.29 -7.38 -51.15
N ASN A 49 -15.82 -6.22 -51.55
CA ASN A 49 -16.52 -6.09 -52.83
C ASN A 49 -15.49 -5.91 -53.95
N LEU A 50 -15.62 -6.67 -55.03
CA LEU A 50 -14.73 -6.57 -56.20
C LEU A 50 -14.86 -5.22 -56.93
N TYR A 51 -16.01 -4.55 -56.79
CA TYR A 51 -16.24 -3.20 -57.34
C TYR A 51 -15.80 -2.08 -56.39
N SER A 52 -14.62 -2.22 -55.76
CA SER A 52 -14.08 -1.22 -54.83
C SER A 52 -12.64 -0.79 -55.19
N CYS A 53 -12.29 0.47 -54.93
CA CYS A 53 -10.92 0.95 -55.10
C CYS A 53 -9.92 0.14 -54.24
N TYR A 54 -10.37 -0.31 -53.07
CA TYR A 54 -9.60 -1.15 -52.15
C TYR A 54 -9.29 -2.55 -52.71
N SER A 55 -10.22 -3.19 -53.43
CA SER A 55 -9.94 -4.47 -54.08
C SER A 55 -8.94 -4.34 -55.23
N VAL A 56 -8.94 -3.21 -55.95
CA VAL A 56 -7.93 -2.92 -56.99
C VAL A 56 -6.56 -2.67 -56.35
N TRP A 57 -6.48 -1.84 -55.31
CA TRP A 57 -5.23 -1.59 -54.58
C TRP A 57 -4.65 -2.88 -53.97
N LEU A 58 -5.47 -3.74 -53.35
CA LEU A 58 -5.01 -5.02 -52.80
C LEU A 58 -4.38 -5.95 -53.85
N CYS A 59 -4.98 -6.03 -55.04
CA CYS A 59 -4.41 -6.81 -56.14
C CYS A 59 -3.06 -6.24 -56.58
N MET A 60 -2.98 -4.93 -56.80
CA MET A 60 -1.76 -4.29 -57.30
C MET A 60 -0.64 -4.23 -56.25
N ASN A 61 -0.96 -4.08 -54.97
CA ASN A 61 -0.02 -4.18 -53.86
C ASN A 61 0.53 -5.61 -53.68
N GLU A 62 -0.22 -6.68 -53.97
CA GLU A 62 0.35 -8.04 -53.96
C GLU A 62 1.19 -8.34 -55.23
N ILE A 63 0.91 -7.69 -56.36
CA ILE A 63 1.71 -7.79 -57.60
C ILE A 63 3.03 -7.01 -57.48
N TYR A 64 2.99 -5.78 -56.94
CA TYR A 64 4.16 -4.90 -56.82
C TYR A 64 4.04 -3.95 -55.60
N PRO A 65 4.42 -4.42 -54.39
CA PRO A 65 4.23 -3.67 -53.13
C PRO A 65 4.95 -2.32 -53.06
N SER A 66 6.02 -2.14 -53.83
CA SER A 66 6.87 -0.93 -53.81
C SER A 66 6.42 0.17 -54.78
N TRP A 67 5.34 -0.04 -55.53
CA TRP A 67 4.71 0.95 -56.42
C TRP A 67 3.27 1.23 -56.00
N PHE A 68 2.58 0.22 -55.46
CA PHE A 68 1.24 0.34 -54.89
C PHE A 68 1.29 0.31 -53.35
N ASP A 69 2.11 1.18 -52.77
CA ASP A 69 2.37 1.20 -51.33
C ASP A 69 1.23 1.84 -50.51
N ILE A 70 1.47 2.06 -49.21
CA ILE A 70 0.48 2.60 -48.27
C ILE A 70 0.18 4.10 -48.44
N SER A 71 0.94 4.83 -49.26
CA SER A 71 0.71 6.24 -49.55
C SER A 71 -0.45 6.45 -50.53
N ILE A 72 -0.67 5.50 -51.46
CA ILE A 72 -1.81 5.50 -52.39
C ILE A 72 -2.94 4.55 -51.94
N HIS A 73 -2.91 4.11 -50.69
CA HIS A 73 -3.98 3.30 -50.09
C HIS A 73 -5.29 4.11 -50.01
N PRO A 74 -6.46 3.56 -50.43
CA PRO A 74 -7.71 4.34 -50.52
C PRO A 74 -8.18 5.08 -49.25
N ALA A 75 -7.80 4.63 -48.06
CA ALA A 75 -8.14 5.35 -46.82
C ALA A 75 -7.33 6.64 -46.57
N GLN A 76 -6.38 6.99 -47.45
CA GLN A 76 -5.68 8.29 -47.43
C GLN A 76 -6.47 9.41 -48.14
N PHE A 77 -7.56 9.08 -48.83
CA PHE A 77 -8.36 10.02 -49.63
C PHE A 77 -9.71 10.30 -48.96
N GLU A 78 -10.21 11.54 -49.08
CA GLU A 78 -11.52 11.92 -48.52
C GLU A 78 -12.72 11.37 -49.35
N SER A 79 -12.47 11.01 -50.60
CA SER A 79 -13.45 10.63 -51.63
C SER A 79 -12.99 9.35 -52.35
N GLU A 80 -13.94 8.45 -52.65
CA GLU A 80 -13.63 7.21 -53.38
C GLU A 80 -13.20 7.50 -54.84
N LEU A 81 -13.73 8.57 -55.44
CA LEU A 81 -13.38 9.00 -56.80
C LEU A 81 -11.90 9.36 -56.91
N ASP A 82 -11.38 10.09 -55.93
CA ASP A 82 -10.01 10.60 -55.89
C ASP A 82 -9.03 9.42 -55.74
N ALA A 83 -9.41 8.42 -54.93
CA ALA A 83 -8.68 7.17 -54.79
C ALA A 83 -8.66 6.37 -56.11
N TYR A 84 -9.79 6.26 -56.83
CA TYR A 84 -9.81 5.64 -58.16
C TYR A 84 -8.95 6.41 -59.17
N GLU A 85 -9.08 7.74 -59.26
CA GLU A 85 -8.31 8.54 -60.22
C GLU A 85 -6.80 8.42 -59.97
N CYS A 86 -6.38 8.36 -58.70
CA CYS A 86 -4.99 8.11 -58.33
C CYS A 86 -4.53 6.70 -58.72
N LEU A 87 -5.25 5.65 -58.30
CA LEU A 87 -4.89 4.25 -58.60
C LEU A 87 -4.82 3.98 -60.11
N LEU A 88 -5.73 4.56 -60.90
CA LEU A 88 -5.76 4.39 -62.35
C LEU A 88 -4.59 5.10 -63.05
N LYS A 89 -4.13 6.26 -62.54
CA LYS A 89 -2.90 6.90 -63.03
C LYS A 89 -1.66 6.04 -62.71
N TYR A 90 -1.52 5.56 -61.48
CA TYR A 90 -0.42 4.68 -61.09
C TYR A 90 -0.41 3.36 -61.89
N LEU A 91 -1.59 2.83 -62.26
CA LEU A 91 -1.73 1.68 -63.16
C LEU A 91 -1.36 2.00 -64.61
N ASN A 92 -1.66 3.20 -65.11
CA ASN A 92 -1.25 3.67 -66.44
C ASN A 92 0.27 3.82 -66.54
N GLU A 93 0.88 4.44 -65.53
CA GLU A 93 2.32 4.65 -65.43
C GLU A 93 3.09 3.33 -65.29
N TYR A 94 2.59 2.38 -64.50
CA TYR A 94 3.12 1.01 -64.42
C TYR A 94 3.11 0.30 -65.79
N HIS A 95 2.12 0.58 -66.64
CA HIS A 95 2.02 0.06 -68.01
C HIS A 95 2.65 1.01 -69.07
N GLU A 96 3.57 1.89 -68.68
CA GLU A 96 4.27 2.84 -69.56
C GLU A 96 3.35 3.72 -70.44
N ASN A 97 2.10 3.94 -70.01
CA ASN A 97 1.02 4.60 -70.75
C ASN A 97 0.58 3.88 -72.05
N LYS A 98 0.92 2.60 -72.25
CA LYS A 98 0.51 1.80 -73.42
C LYS A 98 -1.02 1.74 -73.62
N PHE A 99 -1.76 1.75 -72.51
CA PHE A 99 -3.22 1.58 -72.47
C PHE A 99 -3.99 2.89 -72.17
N GLU A 100 -3.36 4.04 -72.44
CA GLU A 100 -3.89 5.39 -72.24
C GLU A 100 -5.35 5.56 -72.72
N ARG A 101 -5.74 4.94 -73.84
CA ARG A 101 -7.13 5.00 -74.37
C ARG A 101 -8.15 4.33 -73.45
N ILE A 102 -7.78 3.21 -72.84
CA ILE A 102 -8.64 2.47 -71.90
C ILE A 102 -8.75 3.28 -70.61
N ILE A 103 -7.62 3.70 -70.06
CA ILE A 103 -7.61 4.39 -68.75
C ILE A 103 -8.25 5.78 -68.83
N LYS A 104 -8.06 6.54 -69.92
CA LYS A 104 -8.84 7.78 -70.14
C LYS A 104 -10.35 7.52 -70.21
N ARG A 105 -10.79 6.52 -70.97
CA ARG A 105 -12.22 6.11 -71.07
C ARG A 105 -12.82 5.79 -69.70
N VAL A 106 -12.06 5.13 -68.82
CA VAL A 106 -12.49 4.83 -67.44
C VAL A 106 -12.48 6.10 -66.56
N ILE A 107 -11.43 6.93 -66.63
CA ILE A 107 -11.31 8.17 -65.84
C ILE A 107 -12.42 9.18 -66.20
N GLU A 108 -12.75 9.33 -67.49
CA GLU A 108 -13.83 10.18 -67.99
C GLU A 108 -15.22 9.72 -67.50
N ASN A 109 -15.38 8.44 -67.13
CA ASN A 109 -16.63 7.82 -66.67
C ASN A 109 -16.72 7.55 -65.15
N LEU A 110 -15.78 8.05 -64.32
CA LEU A 110 -15.67 7.70 -62.89
C LEU A 110 -16.96 7.87 -62.06
N LEU A 111 -17.81 8.85 -62.42
CA LEU A 111 -19.10 9.10 -61.73
C LEU A 111 -20.19 8.04 -62.00
N GLY A 112 -19.93 7.07 -62.89
CA GLY A 112 -20.93 6.09 -63.33
C GLY A 112 -20.32 4.79 -63.86
N LEU A 113 -19.19 4.34 -63.29
CA LEU A 113 -18.52 3.09 -63.68
C LEU A 113 -19.51 1.92 -63.76
N THR A 114 -19.52 1.22 -64.90
CA THR A 114 -20.30 -0.01 -65.07
C THR A 114 -19.41 -1.23 -64.86
N VAL A 115 -20.03 -2.41 -64.85
CA VAL A 115 -19.31 -3.68 -64.77
C VAL A 115 -18.28 -3.85 -65.91
N ASN A 116 -18.49 -3.20 -67.06
CA ASN A 116 -17.54 -3.27 -68.19
C ASN A 116 -16.26 -2.48 -67.91
N GLU A 117 -16.33 -1.27 -67.34
CA GLU A 117 -15.16 -0.52 -66.91
C GLU A 117 -14.36 -1.29 -65.85
N PHE A 118 -15.01 -2.03 -64.94
CA PHE A 118 -14.31 -2.92 -64.01
C PHE A 118 -13.66 -4.13 -64.71
N ILE A 119 -14.26 -4.68 -65.76
CA ILE A 119 -13.61 -5.71 -66.60
C ILE A 119 -12.36 -5.12 -67.28
N ASP A 120 -12.42 -3.89 -67.80
CA ASP A 120 -11.26 -3.19 -68.39
C ASP A 120 -10.14 -3.00 -67.34
N ILE A 121 -10.46 -2.49 -66.15
CA ILE A 121 -9.50 -2.30 -65.04
C ILE A 121 -8.85 -3.63 -64.66
N TYR A 122 -9.65 -4.67 -64.41
CA TYR A 122 -9.10 -5.96 -63.98
C TYR A 122 -8.37 -6.70 -65.10
N SER A 123 -8.66 -6.42 -66.38
CA SER A 123 -7.86 -6.88 -67.52
C SER A 123 -6.45 -6.33 -67.48
N LEU A 124 -6.29 -5.06 -67.09
CA LEU A 124 -4.98 -4.41 -66.90
C LEU A 124 -4.26 -4.90 -65.63
N VAL A 125 -4.99 -5.26 -64.56
CA VAL A 125 -4.44 -5.93 -63.37
C VAL A 125 -3.93 -7.34 -63.70
N ILE A 126 -4.69 -8.12 -64.49
CA ILE A 126 -4.29 -9.44 -64.98
C ILE A 126 -3.02 -9.33 -65.83
N LEU A 127 -2.94 -8.34 -66.73
CA LEU A 127 -1.74 -8.09 -67.52
C LEU A 127 -0.55 -7.70 -66.62
N ALA A 128 -0.75 -6.84 -65.61
CA ALA A 128 0.29 -6.46 -64.68
C ALA A 128 0.88 -7.66 -63.92
N ALA A 129 0.03 -8.59 -63.46
CA ALA A 129 0.45 -9.84 -62.81
C ALA A 129 1.24 -10.78 -63.75
N LEU A 130 0.96 -10.75 -65.05
CA LEU A 130 1.67 -11.54 -66.07
C LEU A 130 3.00 -10.91 -66.51
N VAL A 131 3.17 -9.60 -66.35
CA VAL A 131 4.38 -8.85 -66.74
C VAL A 131 5.38 -8.70 -65.57
N SER A 132 4.91 -8.67 -64.32
CA SER A 132 5.69 -8.43 -63.09
C SER A 132 6.91 -9.34 -62.90
N ASP A 133 7.81 -8.99 -61.98
CA ASP A 133 8.96 -9.85 -61.64
C ASP A 133 8.51 -11.21 -61.09
N ASP A 134 7.45 -11.22 -60.30
CA ASP A 134 6.84 -12.42 -59.70
C ASP A 134 5.95 -13.21 -60.68
N LYS A 135 5.93 -12.87 -61.98
CA LYS A 135 5.02 -13.45 -62.99
C LYS A 135 4.96 -14.98 -63.02
N GLN A 136 6.04 -15.69 -62.71
CA GLN A 136 6.03 -17.17 -62.65
C GLN A 136 5.08 -17.72 -61.58
N LYS A 137 4.95 -17.04 -60.43
CA LYS A 137 3.98 -17.36 -59.37
C LYS A 137 2.55 -17.11 -59.85
N HIS A 138 2.29 -15.98 -60.51
CA HIS A 138 0.96 -15.67 -61.07
C HIS A 138 0.57 -16.62 -62.23
N ILE A 139 1.51 -17.00 -63.10
CA ILE A 139 1.31 -18.01 -64.15
C ILE A 139 0.98 -19.38 -63.55
N ASN A 140 1.72 -19.83 -62.53
CA ASN A 140 1.43 -21.09 -61.83
C ASN A 140 0.05 -21.07 -61.15
N ASN A 141 -0.35 -19.94 -60.56
CA ASN A 141 -1.70 -19.74 -60.04
C ASN A 141 -2.76 -19.87 -61.15
N ILE A 142 -2.58 -19.22 -62.30
CA ILE A 142 -3.49 -19.30 -63.46
C ILE A 142 -3.59 -20.74 -63.99
N LEU A 143 -2.48 -21.48 -64.02
CA LEU A 143 -2.47 -22.90 -64.41
C LEU A 143 -3.26 -23.82 -63.45
N SER A 144 -3.58 -23.37 -62.23
CA SER A 144 -4.45 -24.08 -61.29
C SER A 144 -5.95 -23.74 -61.42
N LEU A 145 -6.30 -22.72 -62.20
CA LEU A 145 -7.69 -22.30 -62.44
C LEU A 145 -8.44 -23.21 -63.42
N SER A 146 -9.75 -22.99 -63.56
CA SER A 146 -10.56 -23.71 -64.54
C SER A 146 -10.06 -23.43 -65.98
N HIS A 147 -10.12 -24.45 -66.85
CA HIS A 147 -9.74 -24.30 -68.26
C HIS A 147 -10.56 -23.23 -69.01
N GLU A 148 -11.74 -22.85 -68.50
CA GLU A 148 -12.56 -21.79 -69.09
C GLU A 148 -12.04 -20.40 -68.69
N THR A 149 -11.70 -20.21 -67.41
CA THR A 149 -11.00 -18.99 -66.91
C THR A 149 -9.62 -18.84 -67.56
N GLN A 150 -8.88 -19.93 -67.78
CA GLN A 150 -7.60 -19.88 -68.50
C GLN A 150 -7.74 -19.36 -69.94
N LYS A 151 -8.74 -19.82 -70.70
CA LYS A 151 -9.04 -19.29 -72.04
C LYS A 151 -9.43 -17.81 -71.99
N TYR A 152 -10.24 -17.43 -71.00
CA TYR A 152 -10.68 -16.05 -70.84
C TYR A 152 -9.51 -15.10 -70.55
N ILE A 153 -8.61 -15.47 -69.64
CA ILE A 153 -7.37 -14.73 -69.36
C ILE A 153 -6.48 -14.63 -70.62
N HIS A 154 -6.35 -15.71 -71.39
CA HIS A 154 -5.61 -15.67 -72.66
C HIS A 154 -6.27 -14.72 -73.68
N SER A 155 -7.61 -14.73 -73.76
CA SER A 155 -8.36 -13.82 -74.62
C SER A 155 -8.26 -12.35 -74.20
N ILE A 156 -8.06 -12.04 -72.91
CA ILE A 156 -7.76 -10.67 -72.45
C ILE A 156 -6.43 -10.20 -73.03
N VAL A 157 -5.37 -10.99 -72.88
CA VAL A 157 -4.03 -10.64 -73.36
C VAL A 157 -4.05 -10.44 -74.89
N GLU A 158 -4.70 -11.34 -75.62
CA GLU A 158 -4.82 -11.24 -77.09
C GLU A 158 -5.67 -10.03 -77.58
N VAL A 159 -6.45 -9.39 -76.70
CA VAL A 159 -7.17 -8.15 -77.01
C VAL A 159 -6.31 -6.93 -76.69
N LEU A 160 -5.66 -6.90 -75.52
CA LEU A 160 -4.78 -5.80 -75.11
C LEU A 160 -3.57 -5.64 -76.05
N ASP A 161 -2.96 -6.74 -76.49
CA ASP A 161 -1.87 -6.75 -77.49
C ASP A 161 -2.30 -6.10 -78.82
N LYS A 162 -3.59 -6.14 -79.18
CA LYS A 162 -4.12 -5.50 -80.40
C LYS A 162 -4.34 -4.01 -80.20
N GLU A 163 -4.76 -3.56 -79.01
CA GLU A 163 -4.90 -2.13 -78.71
C GLU A 163 -3.54 -1.41 -78.63
N GLU A 164 -2.46 -2.05 -78.15
CA GLU A 164 -1.10 -1.47 -78.23
C GLU A 164 -0.69 -1.18 -79.68
N ASN A 165 -1.08 -2.04 -80.64
CA ASN A 165 -0.76 -1.88 -82.05
C ASN A 165 -1.66 -0.85 -82.76
N ALA A 166 -2.95 -0.76 -82.39
CA ALA A 166 -3.91 0.20 -82.93
C ALA A 166 -3.63 1.68 -82.55
N ASN A 167 -2.55 1.96 -81.83
CA ASN A 167 -2.03 3.30 -81.57
C ASN A 167 -1.05 3.83 -82.63
N LYS A 168 -0.59 3.02 -83.59
CA LYS A 168 0.57 3.36 -84.45
C LYS A 168 0.25 3.81 -85.90
N GLU A 169 -0.98 3.69 -86.39
CA GLU A 169 -1.33 4.02 -87.79
C GLU A 169 -2.55 4.95 -87.93
N ASN A 170 -2.39 6.14 -88.53
CA ASN A 170 -3.41 6.89 -89.32
C ASN A 170 -2.91 8.26 -89.83
N LYS A 171 -2.82 8.48 -91.17
CA LYS A 171 -2.82 9.82 -91.83
C LYS A 171 -2.85 9.77 -93.38
N LEU A 172 -3.75 10.57 -94.02
CA LEU A 172 -3.85 10.92 -95.47
C LEU A 172 -4.22 9.76 -96.45
N THR A 173 -4.84 9.91 -97.65
CA THR A 173 -5.33 11.03 -98.53
C THR A 173 -6.45 10.55 -99.53
N SER A 174 -7.02 11.39 -100.41
CA SER A 174 -8.14 11.02 -101.36
C SER A 174 -8.31 11.88 -102.66
N GLN A 175 -9.21 11.48 -103.60
CA GLN A 175 -9.86 12.24 -104.74
C GLN A 175 -9.03 12.56 -106.04
N ASP A 176 -9.55 13.03 -107.22
CA ASP A 176 -10.79 12.75 -108.00
C ASP A 176 -10.65 12.93 -109.56
N SER A 177 -11.73 13.20 -110.34
CA SER A 177 -11.95 12.52 -111.66
C SER A 177 -12.86 13.17 -112.77
N ALA A 178 -12.99 12.46 -113.92
CA ALA A 178 -14.13 12.42 -114.91
C ALA A 178 -14.30 13.44 -116.10
N ALA A 179 -15.37 13.23 -116.91
CA ALA A 179 -15.95 14.00 -118.08
C ALA A 179 -15.61 13.51 -119.53
N LYS A 180 -16.34 13.79 -120.66
CA LYS A 180 -17.44 14.76 -121.00
C LYS A 180 -18.19 14.45 -122.35
N GLU A 181 -19.15 15.33 -122.74
CA GLU A 181 -19.58 15.81 -124.10
C GLU A 181 -20.99 15.54 -124.71
N ALA A 182 -21.39 16.37 -125.70
CA ALA A 182 -22.79 16.64 -126.13
C ALA A 182 -22.91 17.42 -127.49
N ALA A 183 -24.15 17.66 -128.00
CA ALA A 183 -24.67 18.91 -128.66
C ALA A 183 -25.75 18.70 -129.76
N ASN A 184 -26.95 19.31 -129.65
CA ASN A 184 -27.87 19.56 -130.79
C ASN A 184 -29.02 20.58 -130.51
N LEU A 185 -28.77 21.70 -129.80
CA LEU A 185 -29.82 22.49 -129.10
C LEU A 185 -29.92 23.98 -129.52
N SER A 186 -29.33 24.34 -130.66
CA SER A 186 -28.78 25.68 -130.98
C SER A 186 -29.72 26.90 -130.88
N GLU A 187 -30.98 26.81 -131.33
CA GLU A 187 -31.84 28.02 -131.43
C GLU A 187 -32.66 28.28 -130.16
N SER A 188 -33.14 27.22 -129.47
CA SER A 188 -33.64 27.35 -128.08
C SER A 188 -32.54 27.92 -127.19
N MET A 189 -31.33 27.36 -127.33
CA MET A 189 -30.13 27.83 -126.65
C MET A 189 -29.94 29.34 -126.73
N LYS A 190 -30.25 30.06 -127.82
CA LYS A 190 -29.99 31.52 -127.85
C LYS A 190 -30.85 32.32 -126.88
N ASN A 191 -32.15 32.03 -126.81
CA ASN A 191 -33.06 32.72 -125.87
C ASN A 191 -32.83 32.25 -124.43
N GLU A 192 -32.59 30.95 -124.26
CA GLU A 192 -32.26 30.32 -123.00
C GLU A 192 -30.92 30.86 -122.45
N ILE A 193 -29.89 31.00 -123.29
CA ILE A 193 -28.60 31.68 -122.98
C ILE A 193 -28.82 33.15 -122.62
N LYS A 194 -29.80 33.87 -123.20
CA LYS A 194 -30.07 35.26 -122.78
C LYS A 194 -30.63 35.31 -121.36
N GLN A 195 -31.65 34.49 -121.07
CA GLN A 195 -32.22 34.40 -119.72
C GLN A 195 -31.20 33.86 -118.70
N LEU A 196 -30.39 32.88 -119.09
CA LEU A 196 -29.28 32.36 -118.29
C LEU A 196 -28.20 33.42 -118.08
N LYS A 197 -27.88 34.30 -119.04
CA LYS A 197 -26.94 35.42 -118.83
C LYS A 197 -27.47 36.46 -117.85
N GLU A 198 -28.76 36.81 -117.92
CA GLU A 198 -29.39 37.72 -116.97
C GLU A 198 -29.45 37.09 -115.57
N LYS A 199 -29.75 35.79 -115.47
CA LYS A 199 -29.74 35.04 -114.20
C LYS A 199 -28.33 34.82 -113.63
N VAL A 200 -27.34 34.54 -114.49
CA VAL A 200 -25.92 34.47 -114.10
C VAL A 200 -25.47 35.82 -113.55
N LYS A 201 -25.82 36.93 -114.20
CA LYS A 201 -25.45 38.26 -113.69
C LYS A 201 -26.10 38.62 -112.35
N TYR A 202 -27.31 38.13 -112.08
CA TYR A 202 -27.92 38.21 -110.75
C TYR A 202 -27.15 37.35 -109.74
N LEU A 203 -26.84 36.09 -110.08
CA LEU A 203 -26.07 35.18 -109.23
C LEU A 203 -24.62 35.65 -109.01
N GLU A 204 -24.02 36.38 -109.94
CA GLU A 204 -22.71 37.03 -109.78
C GLU A 204 -22.78 38.12 -108.70
N MET A 205 -23.78 39.02 -108.78
CA MET A 205 -24.03 40.01 -107.72
C MET A 205 -24.42 39.38 -106.37
N GLU A 206 -25.19 38.29 -106.38
CA GLU A 206 -25.57 37.58 -105.15
C GLU A 206 -24.34 36.90 -104.50
N ASN A 207 -23.50 36.24 -105.29
CA ASN A 207 -22.23 35.68 -104.83
C ASN A 207 -21.25 36.76 -104.35
N GLU A 208 -21.17 37.93 -104.99
CA GLU A 208 -20.33 39.04 -104.55
C GLU A 208 -20.80 39.59 -103.19
N ASN A 209 -22.11 39.79 -103.01
CA ASN A 209 -22.69 40.18 -101.72
C ASN A 209 -22.50 39.11 -100.63
N LEU A 210 -22.69 37.83 -100.96
CA LEU A 210 -22.43 36.71 -100.04
C LEU A 210 -20.95 36.65 -99.66
N THR A 211 -20.03 36.85 -100.60
CA THR A 211 -18.58 36.88 -100.37
C THR A 211 -18.21 38.02 -99.41
N ASN A 212 -18.75 39.22 -99.64
CA ASN A 212 -18.53 40.38 -98.76
C ASN A 212 -19.09 40.15 -97.33
N SER A 213 -20.26 39.52 -97.21
CA SER A 213 -20.80 39.13 -95.89
C SER A 213 -19.94 38.03 -95.23
N LEU A 214 -19.34 37.14 -96.02
CA LEU A 214 -18.46 36.09 -95.52
C LEU A 214 -17.13 36.67 -95.01
N THR A 215 -16.53 37.65 -95.71
CA THR A 215 -15.28 38.29 -95.25
C THR A 215 -15.50 39.11 -93.98
N GLU A 216 -16.62 39.83 -93.86
CA GLU A 216 -16.99 40.56 -92.65
C GLU A 216 -17.23 39.62 -91.45
N LYS A 217 -17.91 38.49 -91.67
CA LYS A 217 -18.06 37.45 -90.64
C LYS A 217 -16.74 36.78 -90.27
N ASN A 218 -15.87 36.48 -91.24
CA ASN A 218 -14.56 35.89 -90.98
C ASN A 218 -13.69 36.83 -90.13
N LYS A 219 -13.66 38.13 -90.43
CA LYS A 219 -12.97 39.13 -89.59
C LYS A 219 -13.57 39.19 -88.18
N THR A 220 -14.89 39.11 -88.06
CA THR A 220 -15.57 39.06 -86.74
C THR A 220 -15.21 37.80 -85.94
N ILE A 221 -15.03 36.65 -86.61
CA ILE A 221 -14.56 35.40 -86.00
C ILE A 221 -13.10 35.51 -85.57
N GLU A 222 -12.25 36.11 -86.40
CA GLU A 222 -10.81 36.31 -86.16
C GLU A 222 -10.59 37.21 -84.93
N GLU A 223 -11.25 38.37 -84.88
CA GLU A 223 -11.25 39.26 -83.71
C GLU A 223 -11.79 38.59 -82.43
N ASN A 224 -12.73 37.65 -82.54
CA ASN A 224 -13.27 36.94 -81.38
C ASN A 224 -12.37 35.78 -80.93
N THR A 225 -11.67 35.13 -81.86
CA THR A 225 -10.64 34.13 -81.57
C THR A 225 -9.47 34.77 -80.81
N GLU A 226 -9.00 35.94 -81.25
CA GLU A 226 -7.92 36.67 -80.57
C GLU A 226 -8.31 37.14 -79.16
N LYS A 227 -9.58 37.57 -78.95
CA LYS A 227 -10.12 37.86 -77.61
C LYS A 227 -10.19 36.61 -76.74
N MET A 228 -10.62 35.47 -77.30
CA MET A 228 -10.72 34.18 -76.60
C MET A 228 -9.35 33.68 -76.17
N GLU A 229 -8.33 33.77 -77.04
CA GLU A 229 -6.96 33.34 -76.73
C GLU A 229 -6.32 34.23 -75.64
N ASN A 230 -6.60 35.54 -75.65
CA ASN A 230 -6.16 36.45 -74.59
C ASN A 230 -6.85 36.17 -73.24
N LEU A 231 -8.14 35.86 -73.24
CA LEU A 231 -8.85 35.41 -72.03
C LEU A 231 -8.29 34.09 -71.51
N GLN A 232 -8.01 33.12 -72.39
CA GLN A 232 -7.40 31.85 -72.00
C GLN A 232 -6.01 32.05 -71.37
N LYS A 233 -5.18 32.95 -71.93
CA LYS A 233 -3.88 33.32 -71.35
C LYS A 233 -4.03 33.94 -69.95
N GLN A 234 -5.02 34.80 -69.72
CA GLN A 234 -5.30 35.37 -68.40
C GLN A 234 -5.80 34.31 -67.40
N ILE A 235 -6.70 33.41 -67.82
CA ILE A 235 -7.21 32.31 -66.99
C ILE A 235 -6.05 31.39 -66.58
N ASN A 236 -5.22 30.95 -67.53
CA ASN A 236 -4.08 30.09 -67.25
C ASN A 236 -3.09 30.75 -66.27
N ALA A 237 -2.78 32.05 -66.46
CA ALA A 237 -1.90 32.79 -65.57
C ALA A 237 -2.49 32.97 -64.15
N ALA A 238 -3.81 33.12 -64.03
CA ALA A 238 -4.50 33.17 -62.73
C ALA A 238 -4.51 31.80 -62.03
N CYS A 239 -4.78 30.72 -62.75
CA CYS A 239 -4.73 29.36 -62.24
C CYS A 239 -3.32 29.00 -61.74
N GLU A 240 -2.28 29.26 -62.53
CA GLU A 240 -0.90 28.93 -62.14
C GLU A 240 -0.44 29.75 -60.93
N LYS A 241 -0.88 31.01 -60.81
CA LYS A 241 -0.63 31.84 -59.62
C LYS A 241 -1.29 31.25 -58.37
N SER A 242 -2.57 30.87 -58.43
CA SER A 242 -3.28 30.25 -57.30
C SER A 242 -2.68 28.91 -56.92
N LYS A 243 -2.35 28.06 -57.90
CA LYS A 243 -1.64 26.78 -57.71
C LYS A 243 -0.31 26.98 -56.97
N ASN A 244 0.51 27.94 -57.39
CA ASN A 244 1.77 28.24 -56.71
C ASN A 244 1.55 28.75 -55.27
N GLN A 245 0.50 29.54 -55.02
CA GLN A 245 0.14 29.96 -53.65
C GLN A 245 -0.25 28.78 -52.75
N TYR A 246 -1.01 27.81 -53.27
CA TYR A 246 -1.35 26.60 -52.52
C TYR A 246 -0.13 25.69 -52.31
N MET A 247 0.76 25.52 -53.29
CA MET A 247 2.01 24.79 -53.11
C MET A 247 2.89 25.39 -52.00
N THR A 248 3.09 26.71 -51.98
CA THR A 248 3.84 27.37 -50.89
C THR A 248 3.19 27.18 -49.52
N GLN A 249 1.85 27.11 -49.45
CA GLN A 249 1.15 26.81 -48.20
C GLN A 249 1.34 25.35 -47.77
N ILE A 250 1.31 24.40 -48.70
CA ILE A 250 1.57 22.97 -48.44
C ILE A 250 3.01 22.79 -47.91
N GLU A 251 4.01 23.35 -48.61
CA GLU A 251 5.43 23.31 -48.20
C GLU A 251 5.67 23.90 -46.78
N GLU A 252 4.90 24.92 -46.38
CA GLU A 252 5.01 25.49 -45.03
C GLU A 252 4.35 24.60 -43.96
N GLN A 253 3.23 23.94 -44.28
CA GLN A 253 2.59 22.98 -43.38
C GLN A 253 3.41 21.70 -43.25
N GLU A 254 3.97 21.17 -44.34
CA GLU A 254 4.92 20.04 -44.31
C GLU A 254 6.13 20.34 -43.43
N ARG A 255 6.67 21.56 -43.49
CA ARG A 255 7.77 21.99 -42.60
C ARG A 255 7.35 21.97 -41.13
N LYS A 256 6.17 22.50 -40.80
CA LYS A 256 5.60 22.44 -39.43
C LYS A 256 5.32 21.01 -38.96
N ILE A 257 4.84 20.13 -39.84
CA ILE A 257 4.63 18.72 -39.54
C ILE A 257 5.97 18.05 -39.20
N ASN A 258 7.01 18.28 -40.01
CA ASN A 258 8.36 17.78 -39.73
C ASN A 258 8.93 18.34 -38.41
N GLU A 259 8.78 19.64 -38.12
CA GLU A 259 9.20 20.24 -36.84
C GLU A 259 8.48 19.62 -35.63
N LEU A 260 7.16 19.40 -35.73
CA LEU A 260 6.36 18.75 -34.70
C LEU A 260 6.71 17.27 -34.51
N GLN A 261 6.96 16.53 -35.61
CA GLN A 261 7.41 15.14 -35.56
C GLN A 261 8.77 15.01 -34.87
N ASN A 262 9.75 15.86 -35.20
CA ASN A 262 11.05 15.89 -34.53
C ASN A 262 10.92 16.21 -33.03
N SER A 263 10.03 17.15 -32.67
CA SER A 263 9.74 17.48 -31.27
C SER A 263 9.10 16.30 -30.51
N LEU A 264 8.14 15.62 -31.12
CA LEU A 264 7.46 14.45 -30.56
C LEU A 264 8.39 13.24 -30.42
N GLU A 265 9.26 12.99 -31.40
CA GLU A 265 10.25 11.89 -31.34
C GLU A 265 11.27 12.16 -30.23
N LYS A 266 11.71 13.41 -30.07
CA LYS A 266 12.56 13.82 -28.94
C LYS A 266 11.84 13.59 -27.60
N GLN A 267 10.61 14.10 -27.43
CA GLN A 267 9.84 13.88 -26.19
C GLN A 267 9.63 12.39 -25.91
N THR A 268 9.47 11.55 -26.94
CA THR A 268 9.33 10.09 -26.79
C THR A 268 10.62 9.44 -26.29
N LYS A 269 11.79 9.89 -26.78
CA LYS A 269 13.11 9.44 -26.29
C LYS A 269 13.35 9.91 -24.85
N ASP A 270 13.11 11.19 -24.56
CA ASP A 270 13.25 11.78 -23.22
C ASP A 270 12.32 11.06 -22.21
N ARG A 271 11.07 10.74 -22.61
CA ARG A 271 10.14 9.94 -21.79
C ARG A 271 10.64 8.52 -21.55
N SER A 272 11.19 7.87 -22.57
CA SER A 272 11.71 6.49 -22.45
C SER A 272 12.91 6.41 -21.51
N LEU A 273 13.79 7.43 -21.50
CA LEU A 273 14.89 7.52 -20.52
C LEU A 273 14.32 7.64 -19.10
N LEU A 274 13.41 8.58 -18.86
CA LEU A 274 12.77 8.77 -17.55
C LEU A 274 11.98 7.54 -17.07
N GLU A 275 11.33 6.83 -17.99
CA GLU A 275 10.60 5.57 -17.72
C GLU A 275 11.55 4.45 -17.27
N ASN A 276 12.76 4.38 -17.85
CA ASN A 276 13.80 3.45 -17.42
C ASN A 276 14.43 3.84 -16.07
N ASP A 277 14.71 5.12 -15.84
CA ASP A 277 15.26 5.61 -14.56
C ASP A 277 14.28 5.35 -13.39
N LEU A 278 12.99 5.64 -13.60
CA LEU A 278 11.94 5.34 -12.63
C LEU A 278 11.82 3.84 -12.37
N LYS A 279 11.94 3.00 -13.40
CA LYS A 279 11.92 1.54 -13.27
C LYS A 279 13.13 0.99 -12.52
N GLY A 280 14.31 1.58 -12.72
CA GLY A 280 15.50 1.30 -11.90
C GLY A 280 15.26 1.62 -10.43
N LYS A 281 14.74 2.81 -10.14
CA LYS A 281 14.46 3.28 -8.78
C LYS A 281 13.34 2.53 -8.06
N ILE A 282 12.33 2.05 -8.80
CA ILE A 282 11.32 1.12 -8.25
C ILE A 282 12.01 -0.18 -7.80
N LYS A 283 12.92 -0.74 -8.60
CA LYS A 283 13.63 -1.96 -8.24
C LYS A 283 14.55 -1.76 -7.02
N GLU A 284 15.24 -0.62 -6.92
CA GLU A 284 16.02 -0.26 -5.72
C GLU A 284 15.15 -0.28 -4.45
N LEU A 285 13.95 0.31 -4.51
CA LEU A 285 12.98 0.32 -3.41
C LEU A 285 12.37 -1.08 -3.12
N GLU A 286 12.21 -1.93 -4.13
CA GLU A 286 11.80 -3.33 -3.94
C GLU A 286 12.90 -4.15 -3.22
N ASP A 287 14.15 -3.98 -3.63
CA ASP A 287 15.32 -4.63 -3.01
C ASP A 287 15.51 -4.13 -1.55
N GLU A 288 15.39 -2.82 -1.27
CA GLU A 288 15.36 -2.25 0.09
C GLU A 288 14.19 -2.82 0.92
N GLN A 289 12.98 -2.88 0.36
CA GLN A 289 11.82 -3.42 1.07
C GLN A 289 12.00 -4.91 1.40
N ASN A 290 12.72 -5.68 0.57
CA ASN A 290 13.02 -7.08 0.82
C ASN A 290 14.07 -7.26 1.93
N ILE A 291 15.08 -6.37 2.01
CA ILE A 291 16.01 -6.31 3.16
C ILE A 291 15.24 -6.01 4.45
N LEU A 292 14.36 -5.00 4.45
CA LEU A 292 13.54 -4.64 5.62
C LEU A 292 12.60 -5.76 6.06
N LYS A 293 12.05 -6.57 5.14
CA LYS A 293 11.28 -7.78 5.50
C LYS A 293 12.14 -8.81 6.22
N GLN A 294 13.37 -9.03 5.75
CA GLN A 294 14.32 -9.96 6.37
C GLN A 294 14.76 -9.46 7.76
N GLU A 295 15.02 -8.17 7.91
CA GLU A 295 15.33 -7.57 9.22
C GLU A 295 14.16 -7.68 10.20
N ASN A 296 12.92 -7.44 9.77
CA ASN A 296 11.73 -7.65 10.61
C ASN A 296 11.59 -9.10 11.08
N SER A 297 11.87 -10.09 10.22
CA SER A 297 11.89 -11.50 10.64
C SER A 297 13.04 -11.80 11.62
N ASN A 298 14.21 -11.17 11.47
CA ASN A 298 15.29 -11.25 12.45
C ASN A 298 14.89 -10.63 13.81
N ILE A 299 14.20 -9.48 13.80
CA ILE A 299 13.65 -8.82 14.99
C ILE A 299 12.62 -9.73 15.68
N GLU A 300 11.69 -10.34 14.95
CA GLU A 300 10.72 -11.30 15.51
C GLU A 300 11.43 -12.50 16.16
N ASN A 301 12.46 -13.05 15.51
CA ASN A 301 13.29 -14.13 16.06
C ASN A 301 14.06 -13.71 17.33
N LEU A 302 14.46 -12.43 17.46
CA LEU A 302 15.06 -11.88 18.67
C LEU A 302 14.00 -11.65 19.77
N GLN A 303 12.82 -11.12 19.42
CA GLN A 303 11.68 -10.94 20.31
C GLN A 303 11.27 -12.26 20.97
N ASN A 304 11.20 -13.34 20.18
CA ASN A 304 10.91 -14.69 20.64
C ASN A 304 12.01 -15.28 21.54
N LYS A 305 13.28 -14.87 21.38
CA LYS A 305 14.36 -15.22 22.33
C LYS A 305 14.23 -14.42 23.63
N ILE A 306 13.95 -13.12 23.54
CA ILE A 306 13.75 -12.23 24.70
C ILE A 306 12.60 -12.73 25.58
N ASN A 307 11.47 -13.11 24.98
CA ASN A 307 10.33 -13.67 25.73
C ASN A 307 10.71 -14.96 26.48
N LYS A 308 11.43 -15.89 25.84
CA LYS A 308 11.96 -17.11 26.49
C LYS A 308 12.98 -16.83 27.60
N TYR A 309 13.66 -15.69 27.57
CA TYR A 309 14.51 -15.25 28.68
C TYR A 309 13.71 -14.60 29.81
N LYS A 310 12.62 -13.88 29.52
CA LYS A 310 11.68 -13.36 30.54
C LYS A 310 11.01 -14.52 31.30
N GLU A 311 10.42 -15.49 30.59
CA GLU A 311 9.81 -16.69 31.19
C GLU A 311 10.76 -17.42 32.15
N LYS A 312 12.05 -17.50 31.79
CA LYS A 312 13.10 -18.06 32.65
C LYS A 312 13.44 -17.17 33.85
N LEU A 313 13.47 -15.85 33.68
CA LEU A 313 13.70 -14.91 34.77
C LEU A 313 12.54 -14.91 35.77
N ASP A 314 11.30 -14.95 35.30
CA ASP A 314 10.11 -15.05 36.13
C ASP A 314 10.10 -16.38 36.92
N SER A 315 10.45 -17.48 36.25
CA SER A 315 10.67 -18.78 36.91
C SER A 315 11.77 -18.72 37.97
N LEU A 316 12.84 -17.96 37.72
CA LEU A 316 13.96 -17.78 38.65
C LEU A 316 13.56 -16.90 39.85
N MET A 317 12.71 -15.88 39.67
CA MET A 317 12.11 -15.12 40.77
C MET A 317 11.22 -16.01 41.65
N VAL A 318 10.43 -16.93 41.06
CA VAL A 318 9.64 -17.89 41.83
C VAL A 318 10.54 -18.79 42.68
N VAL A 319 11.63 -19.32 42.11
CA VAL A 319 12.64 -20.10 42.88
C VAL A 319 13.30 -19.25 43.97
N GLN A 320 13.63 -17.98 43.70
CA GLN A 320 14.23 -17.08 44.69
C GLN A 320 13.26 -16.79 45.85
N ASN A 321 11.97 -16.60 45.58
CA ASN A 321 10.95 -16.42 46.61
C ASN A 321 10.75 -17.68 47.47
N ILE A 322 10.73 -18.87 46.84
CA ILE A 322 10.68 -20.15 47.55
C ILE A 322 11.92 -20.36 48.43
N ASN A 323 13.11 -20.05 47.92
CA ASN A 323 14.35 -20.13 48.70
C ASN A 323 14.32 -19.18 49.90
N LYS A 324 13.84 -17.94 49.72
CA LYS A 324 13.68 -16.98 50.83
C LYS A 324 12.69 -17.49 51.88
N GLU A 325 11.54 -18.06 51.46
CA GLU A 325 10.61 -18.71 52.41
C GLU A 325 11.26 -19.87 53.17
N LEU A 326 12.15 -20.63 52.54
CA LEU A 326 12.89 -21.73 53.18
C LEU A 326 13.97 -21.20 54.14
N GLU A 327 14.67 -20.11 53.80
CA GLU A 327 15.61 -19.41 54.67
C GLU A 327 14.92 -18.81 55.90
N ASP A 328 13.75 -18.16 55.71
CA ASP A 328 12.92 -17.64 56.79
C ASP A 328 12.45 -18.79 57.71
N LYS A 329 11.94 -19.90 57.15
CA LYS A 329 11.54 -21.10 57.93
C LYS A 329 12.71 -21.78 58.63
N LEU A 330 13.90 -21.79 58.03
CA LEU A 330 15.12 -22.31 58.65
C LEU A 330 15.54 -21.45 59.85
N ARG A 331 15.61 -20.13 59.68
CA ARG A 331 15.92 -19.19 60.77
C ARG A 331 14.93 -19.34 61.93
N ASP A 332 13.64 -19.40 61.65
CA ASP A 332 12.59 -19.58 62.66
C ASP A 332 12.70 -20.92 63.40
N ASN A 333 13.15 -21.99 62.72
CA ASN A 333 13.41 -23.29 63.35
C ASN A 333 14.74 -23.29 64.14
N THR A 334 15.78 -22.60 63.67
CA THR A 334 17.02 -22.40 64.43
C THR A 334 16.76 -21.60 65.71
N GLN A 335 15.92 -20.56 65.66
CA GLN A 335 15.53 -19.80 66.85
C GLN A 335 14.81 -20.70 67.86
N LYS A 336 13.81 -21.48 67.44
CA LYS A 336 13.12 -22.45 68.32
C LYS A 336 14.09 -23.47 68.92
N MET A 337 15.10 -23.92 68.17
CA MET A 337 16.12 -24.83 68.68
C MET A 337 16.98 -24.16 69.76
N VAL A 338 17.36 -22.89 69.59
CA VAL A 338 18.07 -22.10 70.61
C VAL A 338 17.18 -21.85 71.83
N ASP A 339 15.89 -21.56 71.65
CA ASP A 339 14.93 -21.38 72.74
C ASP A 339 14.76 -22.67 73.55
N MET A 340 14.63 -23.82 72.86
CA MET A 340 14.61 -25.15 73.48
C MET A 340 15.93 -25.50 74.17
N GLU A 341 17.08 -25.12 73.61
CA GLU A 341 18.37 -25.35 74.24
C GLU A 341 18.52 -24.52 75.52
N ASN A 342 18.09 -23.26 75.51
CA ASN A 342 18.01 -22.42 76.72
C ASN A 342 17.09 -23.03 77.78
N GLU A 343 15.93 -23.57 77.40
CA GLU A 343 15.02 -24.28 78.31
C GLU A 343 15.66 -25.57 78.87
N VAL A 344 16.39 -26.33 78.05
CA VAL A 344 17.18 -27.49 78.49
C VAL A 344 18.31 -27.10 79.45
N GLN A 345 18.99 -25.96 79.25
CA GLN A 345 19.99 -25.47 80.20
C GLN A 345 19.34 -25.06 81.53
N LYS A 346 18.16 -24.43 81.51
CA LYS A 346 17.36 -24.13 82.72
C LYS A 346 16.98 -25.42 83.46
N LEU A 347 16.48 -26.43 82.75
CA LEU A 347 16.15 -27.75 83.32
C LEU A 347 17.38 -28.47 83.89
N LYS A 348 18.59 -28.28 83.33
CA LYS A 348 19.84 -28.78 83.93
C LYS A 348 20.16 -28.07 85.25
N LEU A 349 19.98 -26.75 85.36
CA LEU A 349 20.18 -26.01 86.61
C LEU A 349 19.17 -26.43 87.69
N GLU A 350 17.92 -26.65 87.32
CA GLU A 350 16.88 -27.20 88.20
C GLU A 350 17.22 -28.64 88.61
N SER A 351 17.75 -29.47 87.70
CA SER A 351 18.23 -30.83 87.99
C SER A 351 19.43 -30.86 88.93
N SER A 352 20.42 -29.99 88.73
CA SER A 352 21.56 -29.81 89.66
C SER A 352 21.10 -29.37 91.04
N SER A 353 20.09 -28.49 91.11
CA SER A 353 19.47 -28.09 92.38
C SER A 353 18.77 -29.28 93.05
N LEU A 354 18.06 -30.11 92.29
CA LEU A 354 17.45 -31.36 92.76
C LEU A 354 18.48 -32.37 93.29
N ILE A 355 19.67 -32.46 92.70
CA ILE A 355 20.77 -33.27 93.24
C ILE A 355 21.20 -32.74 94.61
N ILE A 356 21.42 -31.43 94.76
CA ILE A 356 21.76 -30.81 96.06
C ILE A 356 20.66 -31.06 97.11
N TYR A 357 19.37 -31.04 96.73
CA TYR A 357 18.28 -31.40 97.65
C TYR A 357 18.28 -32.90 98.00
N LYS A 358 18.57 -33.78 97.05
CA LYS A 358 18.68 -35.23 97.28
C LYS A 358 19.84 -35.57 98.23
N ASP A 359 20.98 -34.92 98.05
CA ASP A 359 22.16 -35.14 98.90
C ASP A 359 21.90 -34.63 100.32
N LYS A 360 21.23 -33.48 100.48
CA LYS A 360 20.73 -33.01 101.78
C LYS A 360 19.74 -33.97 102.44
N CYS A 361 18.89 -34.65 101.67
CA CYS A 361 18.04 -35.72 102.22
C CYS A 361 18.87 -36.92 102.69
N ALA A 362 19.92 -37.31 101.95
CA ALA A 362 20.82 -38.38 102.38
C ALA A 362 21.61 -38.01 103.66
N ASP A 363 22.05 -36.76 103.79
CA ASP A 363 22.65 -36.25 105.04
C ASP A 363 21.65 -36.29 106.20
N LEU A 364 20.39 -35.91 105.97
CA LEU A 364 19.34 -36.00 107.00
C LEU A 364 19.03 -37.45 107.40
N ASP A 365 18.97 -38.38 106.45
CA ASP A 365 18.82 -39.81 106.72
C ASP A 365 20.02 -40.39 107.50
N ALA A 366 21.24 -39.99 107.15
CA ALA A 366 22.46 -40.38 107.87
C ALA A 366 22.45 -39.84 109.32
N ASN A 367 22.08 -38.58 109.52
CA ASN A 367 21.89 -37.98 110.84
C ASN A 367 20.77 -38.69 111.64
N LEU A 368 19.70 -39.13 110.98
CA LEU A 368 18.61 -39.88 111.60
C LEU A 368 19.03 -41.32 111.98
N VAL A 369 19.95 -41.94 111.25
CA VAL A 369 20.59 -43.22 111.62
C VAL A 369 21.58 -43.05 112.77
N ASN A 370 22.36 -41.96 112.80
CA ASN A 370 23.23 -41.62 113.92
C ASN A 370 22.40 -41.38 115.20
N ALA A 371 21.33 -40.58 115.13
CA ALA A 371 20.43 -40.35 116.25
C ALA A 371 19.74 -41.64 116.75
N LYS A 372 19.41 -42.59 115.85
CA LYS A 372 18.90 -43.92 116.23
C LYS A 372 19.93 -44.75 116.99
N THR A 373 21.15 -44.84 116.48
CA THR A 373 22.22 -45.63 117.12
C THR A 373 22.72 -45.02 118.43
N GLU A 374 22.67 -43.69 118.58
CA GLU A 374 22.87 -43.00 119.86
C GLU A 374 21.74 -43.32 120.86
N ASN A 375 20.49 -43.35 120.41
CA ASN A 375 19.34 -43.76 121.23
C ASN A 375 19.44 -45.24 121.65
N GLU A 376 19.95 -46.12 120.78
CA GLU A 376 20.26 -47.52 121.14
C GLU A 376 21.39 -47.64 122.17
N LYS A 377 22.43 -46.80 122.10
CA LYS A 377 23.46 -46.72 123.17
C LYS A 377 22.87 -46.25 124.48
N LEU A 378 22.08 -45.17 124.48
CA LEU A 378 21.38 -44.69 125.69
C LEU A 378 20.46 -45.76 126.29
N LYS A 379 19.89 -46.64 125.46
CA LYS A 379 19.10 -47.80 125.88
C LYS A 379 19.94 -48.92 126.50
N GLN A 380 21.15 -49.16 125.98
CA GLN A 380 22.12 -50.07 126.61
C GLN A 380 22.63 -49.52 127.95
N ASP A 381 23.00 -48.24 128.02
CA ASP A 381 23.35 -47.54 129.27
C ASP A 381 22.20 -47.64 130.28
N LEU A 382 20.94 -47.49 129.87
CA LEU A 382 19.77 -47.66 130.73
C LEU A 382 19.67 -49.09 131.27
N ASP A 383 19.91 -50.12 130.46
CA ASP A 383 19.91 -51.52 130.90
C ASP A 383 21.11 -51.86 131.81
N GLU A 384 22.28 -51.25 131.62
CA GLU A 384 23.41 -51.38 132.56
C GLU A 384 23.15 -50.64 133.87
N LYS A 385 22.54 -49.44 133.82
CA LYS A 385 22.04 -48.75 135.02
C LYS A 385 21.03 -49.60 135.75
N ASN A 386 20.06 -50.21 135.06
CA ASN A 386 19.09 -51.13 135.65
C ASN A 386 19.76 -52.35 136.30
N LYS A 387 20.80 -52.95 135.70
CA LYS A 387 21.60 -54.01 136.34
C LYS A 387 22.27 -53.51 137.62
N THR A 388 22.93 -52.36 137.61
CA THR A 388 23.53 -51.80 138.85
C THR A 388 22.50 -51.42 139.91
N LEU A 389 21.29 -51.01 139.51
CA LEU A 389 20.18 -50.70 140.42
C LEU A 389 19.59 -51.98 141.04
N GLN A 390 19.51 -53.07 140.27
CA GLN A 390 19.15 -54.40 140.79
C GLN A 390 20.24 -54.95 141.73
N GLN A 391 21.52 -54.70 141.46
CA GLN A 391 22.64 -55.03 142.34
C GLN A 391 22.49 -54.31 143.70
N LEU A 392 22.32 -52.97 143.67
CA LEU A 392 22.10 -52.14 144.85
C LEU A 392 20.83 -52.52 145.62
N LYS A 393 19.79 -52.99 144.94
CA LYS A 393 18.56 -53.49 145.57
C LYS A 393 18.81 -54.76 146.39
N ASN A 394 19.59 -55.70 145.86
CA ASN A 394 19.99 -56.91 146.59
C ASN A 394 20.86 -56.57 147.82
N ASP A 395 21.80 -55.62 147.69
CA ASP A 395 22.63 -55.15 148.81
C ASP A 395 21.82 -54.42 149.90
N LEU A 396 20.74 -53.72 149.50
CA LEU A 396 19.80 -53.08 150.43
C LEU A 396 18.96 -54.11 151.19
N GLU A 397 18.52 -55.17 150.51
CA GLU A 397 17.71 -56.25 151.09
C GLU A 397 18.54 -57.13 152.04
N ALA A 398 19.82 -57.37 151.72
CA ALA A 398 20.80 -57.97 152.63
C ALA A 398 21.07 -57.10 153.87
N LYS A 399 21.10 -55.76 153.74
CA LYS A 399 21.23 -54.85 154.88
C LYS A 399 20.00 -54.85 155.79
N ASN A 400 18.79 -54.90 155.25
CA ASN A 400 17.56 -54.89 156.06
C ASN A 400 17.46 -56.12 156.97
N GLN A 401 17.94 -57.30 156.54
CA GLN A 401 18.00 -58.49 157.41
C GLN A 401 19.01 -58.38 158.57
N SER A 402 19.93 -57.41 158.52
CA SER A 402 20.90 -57.15 159.59
C SER A 402 20.48 -56.04 160.57
N TYR A 403 19.32 -55.37 160.34
CA TYR A 403 18.91 -54.18 161.10
C TYR A 403 17.82 -54.46 162.14
N GLU A 404 16.93 -55.45 161.91
CA GLU A 404 15.79 -55.79 162.78
C GLU A 404 16.15 -56.43 164.15
N GLN A 405 17.44 -56.50 164.53
CA GLN A 405 17.86 -57.13 165.80
C GLN A 405 18.43 -56.18 166.87
N LEU A 406 18.45 -54.85 166.68
CA LEU A 406 18.97 -53.95 167.73
C LEU A 406 18.23 -52.60 167.91
N LYS A 407 17.30 -52.57 168.87
CA LYS A 407 16.93 -51.43 169.76
C LYS A 407 16.32 -50.17 169.08
N LYS A 408 15.00 -49.93 169.24
CA LYS A 408 14.34 -49.00 170.21
C LYS A 408 14.86 -47.55 170.27
N GLU A 409 13.93 -46.62 170.58
CA GLU A 409 14.11 -45.19 170.95
C GLU A 409 14.01 -44.11 169.84
N GLN A 410 12.78 -43.91 169.33
CA GLN A 410 12.02 -42.64 169.17
C GLN A 410 12.62 -41.34 168.53
N ASN A 411 11.89 -40.84 167.51
CA ASN A 411 11.27 -39.48 167.35
C ASN A 411 12.10 -38.17 167.55
N PHE A 412 11.92 -37.04 166.82
CA PHE A 412 11.09 -36.59 165.65
C PHE A 412 11.88 -35.39 164.97
N ASP A 413 11.40 -34.30 164.31
CA ASP A 413 10.09 -33.65 164.04
C ASP A 413 10.17 -32.53 162.94
N LYS A 414 9.02 -32.19 162.30
CA LYS A 414 8.64 -30.89 161.62
C LYS A 414 9.51 -30.23 160.49
N ILE A 415 9.01 -29.38 159.55
CA ILE A 415 7.66 -29.19 158.90
C ILE A 415 7.67 -28.22 157.67
N ASN A 416 6.78 -28.43 156.68
CA ASN A 416 6.12 -27.45 155.76
C ASN A 416 7.01 -26.59 154.78
N ILE A 417 6.57 -25.74 153.80
CA ILE A 417 5.30 -25.03 153.42
C ILE A 417 5.12 -25.00 151.86
N GLY A 418 3.94 -24.63 151.31
CA GLY A 418 3.65 -24.37 149.87
C GLY A 418 2.76 -23.12 149.58
N LEU A 419 1.99 -23.10 148.46
CA LEU A 419 1.14 -22.01 147.87
C LEU A 419 1.90 -21.02 146.90
N SER A 420 1.31 -20.24 145.97
CA SER A 420 -0.10 -19.92 145.61
C SER A 420 -0.29 -19.50 144.11
N ASN A 421 -1.56 -19.23 143.73
CA ASN A 421 -2.15 -18.93 142.40
C ASN A 421 -2.09 -17.46 141.90
N VAL A 422 -2.43 -17.27 140.59
CA VAL A 422 -3.24 -16.19 139.94
C VAL A 422 -2.69 -14.74 139.91
N ASP A 423 -2.57 -14.14 138.70
CA ASP A 423 -3.44 -13.03 138.25
C ASP A 423 -3.44 -12.74 136.72
N GLN A 424 -4.10 -11.65 136.31
CA GLN A 424 -4.77 -11.41 135.01
C GLN A 424 -3.97 -10.76 133.85
N THR A 425 -4.47 -11.07 132.64
CA THR A 425 -4.80 -10.16 131.51
C THR A 425 -4.13 -8.79 131.39
N GLU A 426 -3.49 -8.55 130.24
CA GLU A 426 -3.89 -7.40 129.40
C GLU A 426 -4.08 -7.86 127.94
N GLU A 427 -5.13 -7.37 127.29
CA GLU A 427 -5.63 -7.81 125.98
C GLU A 427 -5.76 -6.60 125.04
N LEU A 428 -6.03 -6.84 123.75
CA LEU A 428 -6.57 -5.83 122.82
C LEU A 428 -5.82 -4.48 122.70
N ILE A 429 -4.90 -4.41 121.73
CA ILE A 429 -5.02 -3.58 120.49
C ILE A 429 -3.64 -3.40 119.85
N ARG A 430 -3.28 -4.26 118.89
CA ARG A 430 -2.81 -3.84 117.54
C ARG A 430 -2.66 -4.93 116.47
N LEU A 431 -3.54 -5.93 116.46
CA LEU A 431 -4.13 -6.34 115.17
C LEU A 431 -5.05 -5.21 114.68
N LYS A 432 -4.45 -4.11 114.20
CA LYS A 432 -5.14 -3.02 113.50
C LYS A 432 -4.25 -2.38 112.43
N LYS A 433 -3.68 -3.26 111.61
CA LYS A 433 -3.26 -3.10 110.21
C LYS A 433 -2.68 -4.46 109.78
N GLU A 434 -3.44 -5.47 109.37
CA GLU A 434 -4.47 -5.50 108.33
C GLU A 434 -4.27 -4.49 107.19
N ASN A 435 -3.97 -5.02 106.00
CA ASN A 435 -4.21 -4.44 104.68
C ASN A 435 -4.08 -2.91 104.53
N GLU A 436 -2.84 -2.43 104.42
CA GLU A 436 -2.42 -1.58 103.27
C GLU A 436 -0.89 -1.40 103.28
N ASN A 437 -0.18 -2.17 102.43
CA ASN A 437 0.97 -1.73 101.62
C ASN A 437 1.62 -2.84 100.76
N LEU A 438 0.81 -3.69 100.10
CA LEU A 438 1.27 -4.55 99.00
C LEU A 438 0.79 -4.05 97.61
N LYS A 439 0.69 -2.72 97.41
CA LYS A 439 0.53 -2.15 96.05
C LYS A 439 0.90 -0.67 95.84
N LYS A 440 2.15 -0.30 96.15
CA LYS A 440 2.98 0.82 95.60
C LYS A 440 4.34 0.75 96.33
N LYS A 441 5.49 1.05 95.72
CA LYS A 441 5.78 1.79 94.47
C LYS A 441 6.79 0.98 93.63
N VAL A 442 6.70 1.06 92.30
CA VAL A 442 7.75 0.57 91.38
C VAL A 442 8.83 1.66 91.22
N SER A 443 10.04 1.26 90.80
CA SER A 443 11.18 2.09 90.37
C SER A 443 11.74 3.11 91.38
N GLU A 444 12.97 2.86 91.83
CA GLU A 444 14.10 3.83 91.85
C GLU A 444 15.41 3.11 92.25
N ASP A 445 15.60 1.87 91.75
CA ASP A 445 16.64 0.91 92.17
C ASP A 445 18.00 1.17 91.46
N THR A 446 18.40 2.44 91.37
CA THR A 446 19.57 2.88 90.59
C THR A 446 20.18 4.21 91.09
N ASN A 447 20.11 4.48 92.40
CA ASN A 447 20.80 5.63 93.00
C ASN A 447 21.23 5.43 94.48
N GLN A 448 21.07 4.23 95.05
CA GLN A 448 21.33 4.00 96.47
C GLN A 448 22.78 3.57 96.76
N ASP A 449 23.47 2.91 95.82
CA ASP A 449 24.85 2.46 96.02
C ASP A 449 25.88 3.60 95.90
N MET A 450 25.67 4.56 94.99
CA MET A 450 26.64 5.64 94.76
C MET A 450 26.73 6.66 95.91
N ASN A 451 25.70 6.74 96.76
CA ASN A 451 25.73 7.52 97.98
C ASN A 451 26.34 6.73 99.15
N LYS A 452 26.04 5.42 99.29
CA LYS A 452 26.69 4.56 100.30
C LYS A 452 28.20 4.48 100.13
N VAL A 453 28.71 4.45 98.90
CA VAL A 453 30.17 4.51 98.65
C VAL A 453 30.77 5.80 99.24
N LYS A 454 30.11 6.95 99.04
CA LYS A 454 30.59 8.23 99.60
C LYS A 454 30.44 8.33 101.11
N GLU A 455 29.41 7.74 101.71
CA GLU A 455 29.29 7.66 103.17
C GLU A 455 30.41 6.80 103.75
N LEU A 456 30.71 5.64 103.15
CA LEU A 456 31.81 4.76 103.55
C LEU A 456 33.19 5.37 103.32
N GLU A 457 33.41 6.13 102.23
CA GLU A 457 34.66 6.87 102.01
C GLU A 457 34.91 7.91 103.12
N ASN A 458 33.87 8.64 103.56
CA ASN A 458 33.98 9.59 104.66
C ASN A 458 34.19 8.88 106.02
N GLU A 459 33.48 7.78 106.30
CA GLU A 459 33.73 6.98 107.51
C GLU A 459 35.16 6.42 107.54
N ILE A 460 35.70 5.98 106.40
CA ILE A 460 37.08 5.49 106.30
C ILE A 460 38.11 6.61 106.59
N ASP A 461 37.89 7.83 106.13
CA ASP A 461 38.81 8.95 106.40
C ASP A 461 38.69 9.51 107.83
N ASP A 462 37.51 9.49 108.45
CA ASP A 462 37.37 9.78 109.88
C ASP A 462 37.94 8.63 110.75
N LEU A 463 37.81 7.37 110.34
CA LEU A 463 38.49 6.24 111.00
C LEU A 463 40.02 6.36 110.88
N LYS A 464 40.58 6.77 109.74
CA LYS A 464 42.02 7.08 109.62
C LYS A 464 42.43 8.24 110.55
N ARG A 465 41.59 9.27 110.71
CA ARG A 465 41.83 10.36 111.68
C ARG A 465 41.76 9.90 113.13
N ILE A 466 40.91 8.92 113.44
CA ILE A 466 40.82 8.30 114.78
C ILE A 466 42.05 7.41 115.03
N ASN A 467 42.45 6.56 114.07
CA ASN A 467 43.63 5.72 114.20
C ASN A 467 44.89 6.56 114.42
N LYS A 468 45.08 7.63 113.64
CA LYS A 468 46.23 8.55 113.82
C LYS A 468 46.22 9.30 115.16
N LYS A 469 45.07 9.43 115.83
CA LYS A 469 44.98 9.92 117.22
C LYS A 469 45.25 8.84 118.25
N LEU A 470 44.96 7.57 117.95
CA LEU A 470 45.26 6.42 118.81
C LEU A 470 46.75 6.06 118.75
N GLU A 471 47.38 6.06 117.58
CA GLU A 471 48.83 5.90 117.41
C GLU A 471 49.61 6.95 118.22
N ASN A 472 49.25 8.23 118.08
CA ASN A 472 49.86 9.30 118.88
C ASN A 472 49.67 9.08 120.40
N LYS A 473 48.49 8.61 120.84
CA LYS A 473 48.24 8.28 122.25
C LYS A 473 48.97 7.04 122.75
N MET A 474 49.20 6.03 121.91
CA MET A 474 50.01 4.86 122.27
C MET A 474 51.48 5.26 122.40
N SER A 475 51.97 6.15 121.54
CA SER A 475 53.29 6.77 121.67
C SER A 475 53.42 7.56 122.98
N GLU A 476 52.43 8.40 123.33
CA GLU A 476 52.38 9.15 124.60
C GLU A 476 52.27 8.26 125.86
N MET A 477 51.78 7.02 125.75
CA MET A 477 51.69 6.08 126.88
C MET A 477 52.92 5.17 127.02
N MET A 478 53.67 4.89 125.95
CA MET A 478 54.90 4.08 126.04
C MET A 478 56.01 4.75 126.85
N ASP A 479 56.09 6.09 126.83
CA ASP A 479 57.11 6.86 127.57
C ASP A 479 56.90 6.89 129.10
N LYS A 480 55.84 6.27 129.65
CA LYS A 480 55.51 6.30 131.10
C LYS A 480 54.93 4.99 131.66
N GLN A 481 55.60 3.87 131.44
CA GLN A 481 55.34 2.63 132.20
C GLN A 481 56.54 2.24 133.06
N ASP A 482 56.62 2.83 134.26
CA ASP A 482 57.49 2.35 135.33
C ASP A 482 56.67 1.49 136.31
N ALA A 483 57.30 0.47 136.90
CA ALA A 483 56.75 -0.43 137.94
C ALA A 483 55.51 -1.31 137.63
N LYS A 484 55.81 -2.59 137.32
CA LYS A 484 55.42 -3.81 138.09
C LYS A 484 53.95 -4.30 138.24
N ASP A 485 53.82 -5.61 137.98
CA ASP A 485 53.13 -6.62 138.78
C ASP A 485 51.58 -6.55 138.96
N ASP A 486 50.81 -6.73 137.88
CA ASP A 486 49.47 -7.34 137.96
C ASP A 486 49.22 -8.35 136.80
N PRO A 487 48.98 -9.65 137.07
CA PRO A 487 48.73 -10.64 136.02
C PRO A 487 47.48 -10.36 135.17
N THR A 488 46.45 -9.71 135.74
CA THR A 488 45.15 -9.49 135.07
C THR A 488 45.16 -8.45 133.94
N LEU A 489 46.23 -7.65 133.79
CA LEU A 489 46.39 -6.79 132.62
C LEU A 489 47.00 -7.52 131.42
N GLN A 490 47.87 -8.50 131.62
CA GLN A 490 48.63 -9.11 130.51
C GLN A 490 47.72 -9.92 129.57
N GLU A 491 46.85 -10.76 130.12
CA GLU A 491 45.85 -11.53 129.34
C GLU A 491 44.91 -10.61 128.53
N LYS A 492 44.63 -9.42 129.07
CA LYS A 492 43.84 -8.38 128.40
C LYS A 492 44.60 -7.72 127.23
N TYR A 493 45.90 -7.53 127.38
CA TYR A 493 46.79 -6.98 126.35
C TYR A 493 46.97 -7.97 125.20
N GLU A 494 47.17 -9.27 125.51
CA GLU A 494 47.26 -10.34 124.50
C GLU A 494 45.94 -10.52 123.72
N LYS A 495 44.78 -10.37 124.37
CA LYS A 495 43.48 -10.36 123.67
C LYS A 495 43.34 -9.16 122.71
N MET A 496 43.71 -7.96 123.16
CA MET A 496 43.69 -6.75 122.33
C MET A 496 44.66 -6.87 121.14
N LEU A 497 45.81 -7.52 121.32
CA LEU A 497 46.78 -7.76 120.24
C LEU A 497 46.22 -8.69 119.17
N LYS A 498 45.49 -9.75 119.55
CA LYS A 498 44.78 -10.64 118.61
C LYS A 498 43.67 -9.93 117.85
N GLU A 499 42.84 -9.15 118.54
CA GLU A 499 41.78 -8.36 117.88
C GLU A 499 42.38 -7.36 116.87
N MET A 500 43.56 -6.81 117.17
CA MET A 500 44.32 -5.94 116.27
C MET A 500 44.88 -6.72 115.05
N GLU A 501 45.45 -7.91 115.24
CA GLU A 501 45.89 -8.78 114.13
C GLU A 501 44.73 -9.24 113.23
N GLU A 502 43.55 -9.49 113.79
CA GLU A 502 42.37 -9.90 113.02
C GLU A 502 41.83 -8.72 112.20
N MET A 503 41.74 -7.51 112.78
CA MET A 503 41.43 -6.30 112.02
C MET A 503 42.47 -5.98 110.94
N GLN A 504 43.76 -6.18 111.22
CA GLN A 504 44.84 -5.98 110.24
C GLN A 504 44.63 -6.88 109.00
N LYS A 505 44.32 -8.17 109.22
CA LYS A 505 44.04 -9.14 108.14
C LYS A 505 42.75 -8.81 107.39
N GLU A 506 41.71 -8.30 108.07
CA GLU A 506 40.47 -7.86 107.42
C GLU A 506 40.69 -6.61 106.52
N VAL A 507 41.53 -5.67 106.98
CA VAL A 507 41.94 -4.49 106.19
C VAL A 507 42.78 -4.91 104.97
N GLU A 508 43.73 -5.83 105.12
CA GLU A 508 44.52 -6.36 104.00
C GLU A 508 43.64 -7.10 102.97
N ALA A 509 42.67 -7.90 103.42
CA ALA A 509 41.71 -8.56 102.54
C ALA A 509 40.83 -7.55 101.77
N LYS A 510 40.31 -6.53 102.45
CA LYS A 510 39.54 -5.44 101.82
C LYS A 510 40.38 -4.63 100.83
N GLN A 511 41.66 -4.38 101.12
CA GLN A 511 42.57 -3.71 100.18
C GLN A 511 42.80 -4.57 98.92
N GLN A 512 42.98 -5.89 99.06
CA GLN A 512 43.10 -6.79 97.89
C GLN A 512 41.80 -6.84 97.05
N GLU A 513 40.63 -6.76 97.68
CA GLU A 513 39.35 -6.67 96.98
C GLU A 513 39.21 -5.36 96.19
N ILE A 514 39.63 -4.23 96.78
CA ILE A 514 39.69 -2.91 96.13
C ILE A 514 40.66 -2.93 94.94
N ASP A 515 41.88 -3.43 95.14
CA ASP A 515 42.90 -3.55 94.07
C ASP A 515 42.43 -4.43 92.91
N SER A 516 41.62 -5.45 93.18
CA SER A 516 41.02 -6.32 92.16
C SER A 516 39.91 -5.58 91.39
N LYS A 517 38.98 -4.93 92.10
CA LYS A 517 37.92 -4.11 91.50
C LYS A 517 38.45 -2.95 90.67
N GLN A 518 39.54 -2.31 91.11
CA GLN A 518 40.16 -1.21 90.38
C GLN A 518 40.78 -1.66 89.05
N LYS A 519 41.39 -2.86 88.99
CA LYS A 519 41.84 -3.48 87.73
C LYS A 519 40.69 -3.83 86.79
N GLU A 520 39.56 -4.27 87.33
CA GLU A 520 38.34 -4.53 86.54
C GLU A 520 37.77 -3.23 85.94
N VAL A 521 37.76 -2.13 86.71
CA VAL A 521 37.36 -0.79 86.23
C VAL A 521 38.31 -0.29 85.14
N GLU A 522 39.63 -0.43 85.31
CA GLU A 522 40.61 -0.07 84.27
C GLU A 522 40.43 -0.89 82.97
N ALA A 523 40.08 -2.17 83.09
CA ALA A 523 39.82 -3.02 81.93
C ALA A 523 38.55 -2.57 81.18
N LYS A 524 37.48 -2.29 81.93
CA LYS A 524 36.21 -1.77 81.37
C LYS A 524 36.39 -0.39 80.73
N GLN A 525 37.20 0.50 81.32
CA GLN A 525 37.51 1.80 80.72
C GLN A 525 38.22 1.63 79.36
N LYS A 526 39.23 0.75 79.27
CA LYS A 526 39.94 0.47 78.00
C LYS A 526 39.01 -0.13 76.93
N GLU A 527 37.99 -0.88 77.32
CA GLU A 527 36.96 -1.37 76.40
C GLU A 527 36.02 -0.25 75.90
N ILE A 528 35.65 0.68 76.77
CA ILE A 528 34.88 1.89 76.43
C ILE A 528 35.68 2.77 75.47
N ASP A 529 36.93 3.13 75.80
CA ASP A 529 37.85 3.93 74.98
C ASP A 529 38.05 3.34 73.56
N SER A 530 37.93 2.01 73.42
CA SER A 530 38.04 1.31 72.14
C SER A 530 36.73 1.37 71.35
N LYS A 531 35.57 1.28 72.02
CA LYS A 531 34.24 1.37 71.38
C LYS A 531 33.91 2.80 70.96
N GLU A 532 34.31 3.81 71.72
CA GLU A 532 34.15 5.22 71.34
C GLU A 532 34.86 5.52 70.02
N LYS A 533 36.09 5.03 69.83
CA LYS A 533 36.84 5.17 68.57
C LYS A 533 36.20 4.43 67.40
N GLU A 534 35.58 3.28 67.64
CA GLU A 534 34.83 2.56 66.60
C GLU A 534 33.56 3.31 66.18
N VAL A 535 32.87 3.95 67.14
CA VAL A 535 31.71 4.82 66.88
C VAL A 535 32.14 6.10 66.13
N GLU A 536 33.24 6.74 66.53
CA GLU A 536 33.77 7.94 65.86
C GLU A 536 34.17 7.65 64.40
N ALA A 537 34.82 6.51 64.13
CA ALA A 537 35.13 6.07 62.77
C ALA A 537 33.87 5.83 61.92
N LYS A 538 32.84 5.20 62.48
CA LYS A 538 31.55 4.98 61.81
C LYS A 538 30.79 6.28 61.56
N GLN A 539 30.86 7.25 62.47
CA GLN A 539 30.28 8.58 62.29
C GLN A 539 30.92 9.31 61.10
N GLN A 540 32.24 9.28 60.97
CA GLN A 540 32.95 9.86 59.82
C GLN A 540 32.58 9.18 58.49
N GLU A 541 32.39 7.86 58.48
CA GLU A 541 31.92 7.12 57.29
C GLU A 541 30.50 7.54 56.86
N VAL A 542 29.59 7.74 57.83
CA VAL A 542 28.23 8.23 57.58
C VAL A 542 28.23 9.66 57.03
N GLU A 543 29.04 10.56 57.59
CA GLU A 543 29.16 11.94 57.09
C GLU A 543 29.73 12.02 55.68
N SER A 544 30.68 11.14 55.34
CA SER A 544 31.20 11.02 53.97
C SER A 544 30.10 10.59 52.98
N LYS A 545 29.31 9.58 53.33
CA LYS A 545 28.18 9.09 52.52
C LYS A 545 27.04 10.11 52.39
N GLN A 546 26.81 10.92 53.42
CA GLN A 546 25.83 12.02 53.35
C GLN A 546 26.22 13.09 52.32
N LYS A 547 27.50 13.43 52.21
CA LYS A 547 27.99 14.39 51.19
C LYS A 547 27.81 13.85 49.77
N GLU A 548 28.21 12.60 49.52
CA GLU A 548 28.04 11.94 48.21
C GLU A 548 26.57 11.88 47.77
N VAL A 549 25.65 11.67 48.72
CA VAL A 549 24.20 11.69 48.47
C VAL A 549 23.70 13.10 48.12
N GLU A 550 24.20 14.15 48.77
CA GLU A 550 23.77 15.53 48.49
C GLU A 550 24.31 16.04 47.13
N GLU A 551 25.55 15.70 46.78
CA GLU A 551 26.12 15.97 45.45
C GLU A 551 25.28 15.32 44.34
N LYS A 552 24.90 14.05 44.51
CA LYS A 552 24.05 13.32 43.56
C LYS A 552 22.63 13.87 43.47
N LYS A 553 22.04 14.38 44.58
CA LYS A 553 20.76 15.11 44.51
C LYS A 553 20.87 16.37 43.66
N GLN A 554 21.98 17.10 43.77
CA GLN A 554 22.15 18.34 43.02
C GLN A 554 22.34 18.06 41.52
N GLU A 555 23.13 17.05 41.15
CA GLU A 555 23.23 16.56 39.76
C GLU A 555 21.85 16.16 39.19
N ILE A 556 21.06 15.39 39.95
CA ILE A 556 19.68 15.01 39.56
C ILE A 556 18.78 16.23 39.37
N LYS A 557 18.93 17.27 40.20
CA LYS A 557 18.17 18.53 40.09
C LYS A 557 18.54 19.29 38.81
N GLU A 558 19.82 19.44 38.51
CA GLU A 558 20.32 20.12 37.31
C GLU A 558 19.91 19.37 36.03
N LEU A 559 19.98 18.04 36.03
CA LEU A 559 19.45 17.19 34.94
C LEU A 559 17.92 17.32 34.80
N THR A 560 17.18 17.45 35.91
CA THR A 560 15.72 17.65 35.88
C THR A 560 15.34 18.99 35.27
N GLU A 561 16.00 20.09 35.68
CA GLU A 561 15.77 21.42 35.12
C GLU A 561 16.22 21.53 33.65
N THR A 562 17.20 20.73 33.23
CA THR A 562 17.63 20.63 31.83
C THR A 562 16.60 19.88 30.98
N ASN A 563 16.12 18.73 31.46
CA ASN A 563 15.05 17.97 30.79
C ASN A 563 13.74 18.78 30.69
N GLN A 564 13.40 19.59 31.70
CA GLN A 564 12.25 20.49 31.64
C GLN A 564 12.41 21.57 30.55
N ARG A 565 13.60 22.19 30.43
CA ARG A 565 13.92 23.15 29.37
C ARG A 565 13.81 22.53 27.98
N MET A 566 14.47 21.40 27.75
CA MET A 566 14.39 20.66 26.47
C MET A 566 12.94 20.28 26.11
N LYS A 567 12.13 19.87 27.09
CA LYS A 567 10.71 19.54 26.85
C LYS A 567 9.89 20.75 26.41
N ILE A 568 10.13 21.93 27.00
CA ILE A 568 9.49 23.19 26.59
C ILE A 568 9.92 23.59 25.18
N GLU A 569 11.22 23.49 24.87
CA GLU A 569 11.75 23.80 23.53
C GLU A 569 11.16 22.87 22.46
N MET A 570 11.06 21.56 22.72
CA MET A 570 10.39 20.62 21.81
C MET A 570 8.92 20.97 21.58
N SER A 571 8.17 21.30 22.64
CA SER A 571 6.76 21.71 22.50
C SER A 571 6.59 23.00 21.68
N ASN A 572 7.49 23.98 21.88
CA ASN A 572 7.47 25.23 21.12
C ASN A 572 7.84 25.02 19.64
N MET A 573 8.86 24.19 19.37
CA MET A 573 9.25 23.81 18.00
C MET A 573 8.11 23.11 17.27
N GLN A 574 7.46 22.13 17.92
CA GLN A 574 6.37 21.36 17.34
C GLN A 574 5.14 22.23 17.04
N GLY A 575 4.73 23.10 17.97
CA GLY A 575 3.64 24.04 17.74
C GLY A 575 3.89 25.01 16.57
N ASN A 576 5.15 25.46 16.39
CA ASN A 576 5.53 26.28 15.24
C ASN A 576 5.48 25.51 13.91
N THR A 577 5.92 24.24 13.88
CA THR A 577 5.79 23.41 12.67
C THR A 577 4.33 23.13 12.33
N ASP A 578 3.48 22.85 13.32
CA ASP A 578 2.06 22.57 13.10
C ASP A 578 1.33 23.81 12.55
N LEU A 579 1.62 25.01 13.07
CA LEU A 579 1.11 26.27 12.52
C LEU A 579 1.58 26.51 11.07
N ALA A 580 2.87 26.32 10.78
CA ALA A 580 3.43 26.51 9.44
C ALA A 580 2.93 25.48 8.41
N ILE A 581 2.57 24.27 8.86
CA ILE A 581 1.91 23.25 8.04
C ILE A 581 0.45 23.63 7.79
N ASN A 582 -0.31 24.02 8.83
CA ASN A 582 -1.70 24.43 8.68
C ASN A 582 -1.86 25.67 7.78
N GLU A 583 -0.98 26.65 7.86
CA GLU A 583 -0.97 27.79 6.93
C GLU A 583 -0.75 27.37 5.46
N LYS A 584 0.09 26.36 5.21
CA LYS A 584 0.31 25.83 3.85
C LYS A 584 -0.90 25.05 3.35
N ILE A 585 -1.52 24.25 4.22
CA ILE A 585 -2.76 23.52 3.90
C ILE A 585 -3.86 24.51 3.49
N ILE A 586 -4.12 25.54 4.31
CA ILE A 586 -5.14 26.57 4.02
C ILE A 586 -4.88 27.29 2.68
N LYS A 587 -3.62 27.59 2.35
CA LYS A 587 -3.24 28.21 1.07
C LYS A 587 -3.50 27.25 -0.12
N LEU A 588 -3.05 26.00 -0.02
CA LEU A 588 -3.26 24.98 -1.05
C LEU A 588 -4.74 24.62 -1.24
N GLU A 589 -5.53 24.59 -0.17
CA GLU A 589 -6.99 24.38 -0.24
C GLU A 589 -7.68 25.55 -0.95
N ALA A 590 -7.28 26.80 -0.67
CA ALA A 590 -7.82 27.98 -1.34
C ALA A 590 -7.46 28.02 -2.83
N GLU A 591 -6.21 27.71 -3.19
CA GLU A 591 -5.75 27.59 -4.58
C GLU A 591 -6.51 26.49 -5.33
N LEU A 592 -6.67 25.30 -4.73
CA LEU A 592 -7.38 24.17 -5.33
C LEU A 592 -8.90 24.42 -5.46
N LEU A 593 -9.50 25.23 -4.59
CA LEU A 593 -10.90 25.64 -4.69
C LEU A 593 -11.08 26.69 -5.80
N MET A 594 -10.17 27.65 -5.91
CA MET A 594 -10.14 28.61 -7.03
C MET A 594 -9.97 27.90 -8.38
N GLU A 595 -9.06 26.93 -8.47
CA GLU A 595 -8.79 26.24 -9.73
C GLU A 595 -9.93 25.31 -10.16
N LYS A 596 -10.60 24.64 -9.20
CA LYS A 596 -11.87 23.93 -9.48
C LYS A 596 -12.95 24.86 -10.05
N LYS A 597 -13.03 26.10 -9.54
CA LYS A 597 -13.98 27.11 -10.03
C LYS A 597 -13.61 27.61 -11.43
N ASN A 598 -12.32 27.80 -11.71
CA ASN A 598 -11.82 28.14 -13.05
C ASN A 598 -12.14 27.03 -14.06
N CYS A 599 -11.85 25.77 -13.70
CA CYS A 599 -12.11 24.61 -14.54
C CYS A 599 -13.61 24.49 -14.90
N GLY A 600 -14.51 24.60 -13.92
CA GLY A 600 -15.96 24.56 -14.18
C GLY A 600 -16.46 25.68 -15.12
N LEU A 601 -15.88 26.88 -15.04
CA LEU A 601 -16.18 27.97 -15.98
C LEU A 601 -15.66 27.69 -17.40
N VAL A 602 -14.49 27.04 -17.54
CA VAL A 602 -13.94 26.62 -18.84
C VAL A 602 -14.77 25.48 -19.44
N GLU A 603 -15.18 24.50 -18.64
CA GLU A 603 -16.08 23.42 -19.07
C GLU A 603 -17.44 23.98 -19.54
N GLU A 604 -18.07 24.85 -18.75
CA GLU A 604 -19.38 25.41 -19.08
C GLU A 604 -19.32 26.34 -20.31
N THR A 605 -18.30 27.17 -20.45
CA THR A 605 -18.13 28.01 -21.65
C THR A 605 -17.83 27.18 -22.90
N THR A 606 -17.01 26.12 -22.80
CA THR A 606 -16.72 25.20 -23.90
C THR A 606 -17.97 24.41 -24.31
N LYS A 607 -18.71 23.87 -23.34
CA LYS A 607 -19.99 23.16 -23.56
C LYS A 607 -21.05 24.07 -24.21
N ASN A 608 -21.14 25.33 -23.78
CA ASN A 608 -22.05 26.31 -24.38
C ASN A 608 -21.63 26.72 -25.80
N LYS A 609 -20.32 26.77 -26.11
CA LYS A 609 -19.82 26.98 -27.48
C LYS A 609 -20.16 25.78 -28.37
N LEU A 610 -19.79 24.57 -27.96
CA LEU A 610 -20.05 23.33 -28.70
C LEU A 610 -21.54 23.10 -28.95
N SER A 611 -22.39 23.42 -27.97
CA SER A 611 -23.85 23.36 -28.11
C SER A 611 -24.38 24.34 -29.18
N LYS A 612 -23.82 25.56 -29.27
CA LYS A 612 -24.19 26.52 -30.33
C LYS A 612 -23.76 26.03 -31.71
N GLU A 613 -22.54 25.52 -31.83
CA GLU A 613 -21.99 24.99 -33.09
C GLU A 613 -22.78 23.76 -33.57
N PHE A 614 -23.13 22.84 -32.66
CA PHE A 614 -24.00 21.69 -32.94
C PHE A 614 -25.40 22.12 -33.41
N ASN A 615 -26.03 23.08 -32.72
CA ASN A 615 -27.36 23.56 -33.13
C ASN A 615 -27.33 24.31 -34.48
N ALA A 616 -26.25 25.03 -34.79
CA ALA A 616 -26.06 25.66 -36.10
C ALA A 616 -25.91 24.61 -37.22
N ALA A 617 -25.08 23.58 -37.01
CA ALA A 617 -24.94 22.47 -37.96
C ALA A 617 -26.27 21.71 -38.16
N LEU A 618 -27.01 21.44 -37.07
CA LEU A 618 -28.34 20.82 -37.12
C LEU A 618 -29.34 21.63 -37.95
N GLN A 619 -29.26 22.96 -37.89
CA GLN A 619 -30.12 23.85 -38.68
C GLN A 619 -29.75 23.81 -40.17
N ILE A 620 -28.46 23.87 -40.50
CA ILE A 620 -27.96 23.74 -41.88
C ILE A 620 -28.41 22.41 -42.50
N PHE A 621 -28.32 21.29 -41.77
CA PHE A 621 -28.78 19.99 -42.28
C PHE A 621 -30.30 19.93 -42.50
N LYS A 622 -31.12 20.61 -41.69
CA LYS A 622 -32.57 20.72 -41.93
C LYS A 622 -32.88 21.53 -43.19
N GLU A 623 -32.15 22.61 -43.42
CA GLU A 623 -32.32 23.45 -44.62
C GLU A 623 -31.89 22.70 -45.89
N GLN A 624 -30.78 21.97 -45.83
CA GLN A 624 -30.36 21.07 -46.92
C GLN A 624 -31.39 19.97 -47.19
N LEU A 625 -31.96 19.35 -46.16
CA LEU A 625 -33.01 18.33 -46.31
C LEU A 625 -34.24 18.90 -47.03
N GLN A 626 -34.72 20.08 -46.61
CA GLN A 626 -35.87 20.75 -47.25
C GLN A 626 -35.59 21.17 -48.70
N ILE A 627 -34.34 21.43 -49.07
CA ILE A 627 -33.95 21.67 -50.47
C ILE A 627 -34.04 20.35 -51.25
N ARG A 628 -33.48 19.24 -50.73
CA ARG A 628 -33.55 17.92 -51.37
C ARG A 628 -34.98 17.39 -51.52
N GLU A 629 -35.86 17.65 -50.56
CA GLU A 629 -37.28 17.32 -50.64
C GLU A 629 -37.96 18.06 -51.82
N LYS A 630 -37.69 19.36 -51.97
CA LYS A 630 -38.22 20.18 -53.07
C LYS A 630 -37.64 19.80 -54.43
N GLU A 631 -36.34 19.50 -54.51
CA GLU A 631 -35.71 18.94 -55.72
C GLU A 631 -36.41 17.64 -56.13
N THR A 632 -36.61 16.72 -55.18
CA THR A 632 -37.26 15.42 -55.43
C THR A 632 -38.69 15.58 -55.92
N GLU A 633 -39.46 16.51 -55.35
CA GLU A 633 -40.83 16.79 -55.77
C GLU A 633 -40.89 17.46 -57.16
N TYR A 634 -39.97 18.39 -57.45
CA TYR A 634 -39.82 19.00 -58.78
C TYR A 634 -39.48 17.97 -59.86
N TYR A 635 -38.51 17.08 -59.62
CA TYR A 635 -38.17 16.02 -60.59
C TYR A 635 -39.33 15.03 -60.82
N LYS A 636 -40.10 14.72 -59.78
CA LYS A 636 -41.28 13.86 -59.84
C LYS A 636 -42.40 14.47 -60.69
N ASP A 637 -42.67 15.77 -60.54
CA ASP A 637 -43.66 16.47 -61.38
C ASP A 637 -43.18 16.68 -62.82
N ALA A 638 -41.89 16.97 -63.04
CA ALA A 638 -41.30 17.03 -64.37
C ALA A 638 -41.39 15.68 -65.10
N LEU A 639 -41.06 14.57 -64.43
CA LEU A 639 -41.19 13.21 -64.96
C LEU A 639 -42.66 12.87 -65.27
N LYS A 640 -43.60 13.25 -64.40
CA LYS A 640 -45.03 13.07 -64.64
C LYS A 640 -45.51 13.83 -65.88
N THR A 641 -45.08 15.08 -66.04
CA THR A 641 -45.39 15.90 -67.22
C THR A 641 -44.85 15.24 -68.50
N GLN A 642 -43.61 14.73 -68.48
CA GLN A 642 -43.02 14.02 -69.62
C GLN A 642 -43.78 12.71 -69.96
N ILE A 643 -44.23 11.97 -68.94
CA ILE A 643 -45.06 10.76 -69.11
C ILE A 643 -46.42 11.11 -69.73
N ASP A 644 -47.05 12.20 -69.32
CA ASP A 644 -48.36 12.60 -69.84
C ASP A 644 -48.26 13.16 -71.28
N ILE A 645 -47.21 13.94 -71.60
CA ILE A 645 -46.89 14.33 -72.99
C ILE A 645 -46.71 13.08 -73.88
N SER A 646 -45.93 12.10 -73.45
CA SER A 646 -45.68 10.89 -74.26
C SER A 646 -46.94 10.04 -74.49
N LYS A 647 -47.92 10.06 -73.58
CA LYS A 647 -49.24 9.43 -73.81
C LYS A 647 -50.03 10.14 -74.91
N ASP A 648 -50.04 11.47 -74.90
CA ASP A 648 -50.74 12.26 -75.93
C ASP A 648 -50.07 12.12 -77.31
N GLU A 649 -48.73 12.05 -77.37
CA GLU A 649 -47.99 11.69 -78.59
C GLU A 649 -48.33 10.29 -79.10
N GLN A 650 -48.33 9.27 -78.22
CA GLN A 650 -48.71 7.90 -78.58
C GLN A 650 -50.17 7.81 -79.06
N LYS A 651 -51.08 8.56 -78.44
CA LYS A 651 -52.49 8.65 -78.85
C LYS A 651 -52.62 9.29 -80.24
N LEU A 652 -51.97 10.42 -80.48
CA LEU A 652 -51.97 11.10 -81.78
C LEU A 652 -51.38 10.19 -82.88
N LEU A 653 -50.28 9.50 -82.59
CA LEU A 653 -49.68 8.53 -83.51
C LEU A 653 -50.63 7.36 -83.82
N SER A 654 -51.33 6.84 -82.82
CA SER A 654 -52.36 5.79 -82.99
C SER A 654 -53.52 6.26 -83.87
N GLU A 655 -54.03 7.48 -83.66
CA GLU A 655 -55.09 8.09 -84.49
C GLU A 655 -54.63 8.28 -85.95
N ILE A 656 -53.38 8.74 -86.17
CA ILE A 656 -52.78 8.88 -87.51
C ILE A 656 -52.61 7.51 -88.19
N ILE A 657 -52.07 6.51 -87.50
CA ILE A 657 -51.90 5.14 -88.03
C ILE A 657 -53.27 4.53 -88.39
N HIS A 658 -54.28 4.72 -87.55
CA HIS A 658 -55.64 4.26 -87.83
C HIS A 658 -56.23 4.93 -89.07
N GLY A 659 -56.12 6.26 -89.19
CA GLY A 659 -56.58 7.01 -90.36
C GLY A 659 -55.87 6.63 -91.66
N LEU A 660 -54.55 6.41 -91.61
CA LEU A 660 -53.77 5.91 -92.75
C LEU A 660 -54.17 4.48 -93.13
N GLY A 661 -54.38 3.59 -92.17
CA GLY A 661 -54.88 2.23 -92.41
C GLY A 661 -56.26 2.21 -93.06
N LEU A 662 -57.17 3.09 -92.62
CA LEU A 662 -58.49 3.25 -93.21
C LEU A 662 -58.40 3.73 -94.67
N LYS A 663 -57.58 4.75 -94.93
CA LYS A 663 -57.36 5.31 -96.27
C LYS A 663 -56.66 4.33 -97.22
N TYR A 664 -55.71 3.54 -96.71
CA TYR A 664 -55.10 2.43 -97.44
C TYR A 664 -56.15 1.35 -97.81
N LYS A 665 -57.05 1.00 -96.89
CA LYS A 665 -58.12 0.03 -97.17
C LYS A 665 -59.13 0.55 -98.21
N GLN A 666 -59.46 1.84 -98.18
CA GLN A 666 -60.26 2.50 -99.21
C GLN A 666 -59.58 2.43 -100.59
N LEU A 667 -58.28 2.80 -100.67
CA LEU A 667 -57.49 2.72 -101.91
C LEU A 667 -57.36 1.29 -102.45
N GLN A 668 -57.16 0.29 -101.57
CA GLN A 668 -57.14 -1.12 -101.96
C GLN A 668 -58.47 -1.56 -102.57
N THR A 669 -59.59 -1.15 -101.97
CA THR A 669 -60.95 -1.47 -102.46
C THR A 669 -61.23 -0.79 -103.80
N TYR A 670 -60.82 0.48 -103.96
CA TYR A 670 -60.94 1.21 -105.21
C TYR A 670 -60.07 0.61 -106.34
N ASN A 671 -58.83 0.21 -106.04
CA ASN A 671 -57.95 -0.46 -107.01
C ASN A 671 -58.53 -1.81 -107.46
N LEU A 672 -59.18 -2.57 -106.55
CA LEU A 672 -59.89 -3.80 -106.89
C LEU A 672 -61.09 -3.52 -107.82
N SER A 673 -61.85 -2.46 -107.56
CA SER A 673 -62.97 -2.03 -108.43
C SER A 673 -62.47 -1.69 -109.84
N LEU A 674 -61.39 -0.90 -109.96
CA LEU A 674 -60.77 -0.58 -111.25
C LEU A 674 -60.23 -1.82 -111.98
N ARG A 675 -59.62 -2.78 -111.28
CA ARG A 675 -59.19 -4.06 -111.88
C ARG A 675 -60.38 -4.86 -112.44
N ASN A 676 -61.48 -4.91 -111.71
CA ASN A 676 -62.70 -5.59 -112.14
C ASN A 676 -63.31 -4.89 -113.38
N GLU A 677 -63.34 -3.55 -113.38
CA GLU A 677 -63.83 -2.76 -114.51
C GLU A 677 -62.95 -2.93 -115.76
N ILE A 678 -61.62 -2.82 -115.63
CA ILE A 678 -60.66 -3.08 -116.72
C ILE A 678 -60.82 -4.50 -117.27
N THR A 679 -61.08 -5.49 -116.40
CA THR A 679 -61.34 -6.87 -116.81
C THR A 679 -62.65 -6.98 -117.60
N GLY A 680 -63.72 -6.31 -117.13
CA GLY A 680 -64.99 -6.21 -117.87
C GLY A 680 -64.88 -5.49 -119.21
N ILE A 681 -64.04 -4.44 -119.31
CA ILE A 681 -63.73 -3.76 -120.57
C ILE A 681 -62.99 -4.69 -121.53
N LYS A 682 -61.97 -5.41 -121.06
CA LYS A 682 -61.22 -6.40 -121.87
C LYS A 682 -62.13 -7.49 -122.41
N LEU A 683 -63.01 -8.05 -121.58
CA LEU A 683 -63.99 -9.06 -122.01
C LEU A 683 -64.93 -8.51 -123.09
N ARG A 684 -65.51 -7.31 -122.90
CA ARG A 684 -66.37 -6.67 -123.93
C ARG A 684 -65.62 -6.41 -125.23
N ALA A 685 -64.39 -5.90 -125.17
CA ALA A 685 -63.56 -5.66 -126.35
C ALA A 685 -63.23 -6.97 -127.10
N GLN A 686 -62.97 -8.05 -126.37
CA GLN A 686 -62.77 -9.38 -126.96
C GLN A 686 -64.06 -9.87 -127.64
N THR A 687 -65.23 -9.75 -127.02
CA THR A 687 -66.51 -10.11 -127.66
C THR A 687 -66.79 -9.30 -128.92
N CYS A 688 -66.46 -8.01 -128.95
CA CYS A 688 -66.56 -7.20 -130.18
C CYS A 688 -65.59 -7.71 -131.27
N ALA A 689 -64.34 -7.98 -130.95
CA ALA A 689 -63.35 -8.52 -131.89
C ALA A 689 -63.66 -9.97 -132.36
N GLU A 690 -64.49 -10.72 -131.63
CA GLU A 690 -65.04 -12.01 -132.04
C GLU A 690 -66.31 -11.87 -132.91
N LEU A 691 -67.03 -10.75 -132.82
CA LEU A 691 -68.15 -10.40 -133.70
C LEU A 691 -67.67 -9.82 -135.04
N GLU A 692 -66.60 -9.02 -135.05
CA GLU A 692 -65.94 -8.51 -136.28
C GLU A 692 -65.23 -9.61 -137.11
N LYS A 693 -65.19 -10.85 -136.61
CA LYS A 693 -64.63 -12.03 -137.29
C LYS A 693 -65.70 -12.99 -137.82
N LYS A 694 -66.97 -12.57 -137.87
CA LYS A 694 -68.11 -13.33 -138.42
C LYS A 694 -68.78 -12.59 -139.56
#